data_AF-A0A4R3TY43-F1
#
_entry.id   AF-A0A4R3TY43-F1
#
_cell.length_a   1.000
_cell.length_b   1.000
_cell.length_c   1.000
_cell.angle_alpha   90.00
_cell.angle_beta   90.00
_cell.angle_gamma   90.00
#
_symmetry.space_group_name_H-M   'P 1'
#
loop_
_entity.id
_entity.type
_entity.pdbx_description
1 polymer ?
#
loop_
_entity_poly.entity_id
_entity_poly.type
_entity_poly.pdbx_seq_one_letter_code
_entity_poly.pdbx_strand_id
1 'polypeptide(L)'
;MDYFKRFNFLFAAPMFDADDLEGVRFNQIIEEIQRSGFEVVRARKLEDAEMAVQTDAAIGCMVVDWGKKGLEGKTSALINLMRRRGLDFPIILLIRRKRFEDLPVEVLDFIDGYVFLSEETPPFIAKNLISRLKQYAETLKTPFFGALVDYAEEGNQLWTCPGHNGGVFYNRSPIGRVFVEHLGESVFRDDLDNSVLDLGDLLTHEGPALKAQKEAAQIFGAEKTYFVLNGTSTSNKVALGALVTDGDLVLFDRNNHKAAHHGALIISGGVPIYVPTVRNAWGLIGPMRWDMLDEKALREAIRNHPLVGDRDAWRKERPFRVAVVEQCTYDGSIHSAEMILKRIGHLCEYILFDEAWAGFMKFHPLYAGRFAMGLANLPPEAPGIVATQSTHKQLASFSQASQIHIKDRHIRGQKRRVEHRRFNESFMQHASTSPFYPLFASLDVGAQMMKGRSGEVLWDDTIRLGIELRKKIRAMRREFEEKEQNPERRWFFEPFVPDRVAIPDVSRPGAAHNVAWETLSTDELATNPALWQLSPDTNWHGFPDLAEGFAMTDPNKLTLLTPGFDRATGAYAEHGIPAPVVAQYLRENRIVPEKNDLNSLLFLLTPGVEASKAGTLISGLVAFKRLHDDNALLADAIPEFHQRRRARYAGVRLRDLCGEMHRFFRAADVSALQARQFMPEHMPEIAMSPRDAARYLFRNDVDYLPIEAIAGRIATTPFVVYPPRHRHHRARRAADGAGQTHDRLSQDVRDLLQHVPGLRRRDPGGLQGGRCERAHRALHLRGRRVAPMNETAARASDEPVLVRPSRESDVEAMLAIYRHHVRNGVPRDVEGTGAPEPDDLRERRKNLKQTRLPHLVATYRGEVVGYAYAVLFRKRPAYRYTAKHSIYVHHAHLGRGVGRLLLQELIDACAAAGFRQMIGYIDADNAPSLTLHEKFGFVRAGLLCGVAYRHGRWSDTVMVQRSLGAGTTTPPPIMTPGR
;
A
#
# COMPACT_ATOMS: atom_id res chain seq x y z
N MET A 1 -24.58 13.01 15.79
CA MET A 1 -24.16 13.51 17.11
C MET A 1 -23.63 14.90 16.87
N ASP A 2 -24.15 15.89 17.61
CA ASP A 2 -23.69 17.30 17.56
C ASP A 2 -22.16 17.36 17.65
N TYR A 3 -21.51 18.02 16.69
CA TYR A 3 -20.04 18.12 16.58
C TYR A 3 -19.37 18.51 17.91
N PHE A 4 -19.95 19.45 18.66
CA PHE A 4 -19.37 19.93 19.92
C PHE A 4 -19.33 18.85 21.01
N LYS A 5 -20.27 17.89 20.99
CA LYS A 5 -20.37 16.82 21.99
C LYS A 5 -19.37 15.69 21.79
N ARG A 6 -18.50 15.81 20.77
CA ARG A 6 -17.35 14.91 20.56
C ARG A 6 -16.16 15.27 21.45
N PHE A 7 -16.20 16.39 22.16
CA PHE A 7 -15.14 16.88 23.03
C PHE A 7 -15.54 16.81 24.51
N ASN A 8 -14.54 16.57 25.35
CA ASN A 8 -14.69 16.23 26.76
C ASN A 8 -14.08 17.30 27.66
N PHE A 9 -14.59 17.40 28.89
CA PHE A 9 -13.96 18.19 29.95
C PHE A 9 -13.03 17.33 30.78
N LEU A 10 -11.82 17.83 31.08
CA LEU A 10 -10.93 17.24 32.08
C LEU A 10 -10.95 18.08 33.35
N PHE A 11 -11.40 17.50 34.46
CA PHE A 11 -11.33 18.12 35.79
C PHE A 11 -10.18 17.50 36.58
N ALA A 12 -9.09 18.26 36.73
CA ALA A 12 -7.89 17.89 37.46
C ALA A 12 -7.88 18.58 38.84
N ALA A 13 -8.56 17.96 39.81
CA ALA A 13 -8.70 18.50 41.15
C ALA A 13 -8.60 17.38 42.21
N PRO A 14 -8.02 17.66 43.39
CA PRO A 14 -7.99 16.71 44.50
C PRO A 14 -9.42 16.39 44.98
N MET A 15 -9.56 15.33 45.77
CA MET A 15 -10.85 14.92 46.32
C MET A 15 -11.44 16.05 47.17
N PHE A 16 -12.58 16.60 46.75
CA PHE A 16 -13.42 17.43 47.59
C PHE A 16 -14.17 16.55 48.58
N ASP A 17 -14.32 17.02 49.82
CA ASP A 17 -15.29 16.42 50.73
C ASP A 17 -16.70 16.68 50.17
N ALA A 18 -17.50 15.62 50.06
CA ALA A 18 -18.84 15.72 49.48
C ALA A 18 -19.79 16.51 50.38
N ASP A 19 -19.49 16.59 51.68
CA ASP A 19 -20.30 17.29 52.67
C ASP A 19 -19.92 18.78 52.83
N ASP A 20 -18.79 19.20 52.26
CA ASP A 20 -18.36 20.60 52.25
C ASP A 20 -19.02 21.39 51.11
N LEU A 21 -19.39 22.66 51.37
CA LEU A 21 -20.07 23.53 50.40
C LEU A 21 -19.30 23.68 49.07
N GLU A 22 -17.96 23.76 49.12
CA GLU A 22 -17.11 23.78 47.92
C GLU A 22 -17.25 22.49 47.10
N GLY A 23 -17.31 21.33 47.76
CA GLY A 23 -17.46 20.02 47.12
C GLY A 23 -18.85 19.80 46.53
N VAL A 24 -19.90 20.23 47.22
CA VAL A 24 -21.28 20.23 46.70
C VAL A 24 -21.36 21.06 45.42
N ARG A 25 -20.84 22.29 45.45
CA ARG A 25 -20.85 23.18 44.27
C ARG A 25 -20.01 22.63 43.12
N PHE A 26 -18.84 22.05 43.40
CA PHE A 26 -18.01 21.41 42.38
C PHE A 26 -18.73 20.26 41.67
N ASN A 27 -19.38 19.38 42.42
CA ASN A 27 -20.16 18.28 41.84
C ASN A 27 -21.37 18.80 41.04
N GLN A 28 -22.07 19.83 41.51
CA GLN A 28 -23.16 20.47 40.77
C GLN A 28 -22.70 21.03 39.42
N ILE A 29 -21.51 21.65 39.33
CA ILE A 29 -20.96 22.12 38.05
C ILE A 29 -20.82 20.94 37.07
N ILE A 30 -20.25 19.82 37.53
CA ILE A 30 -20.04 18.63 36.69
C ILE A 30 -21.38 18.04 36.25
N GLU A 31 -22.35 17.93 37.16
CA GLU A 31 -23.70 17.44 36.85
C GLU A 31 -24.41 18.31 35.81
N GLU A 32 -24.29 19.65 35.88
CA GLU A 32 -24.87 20.55 34.87
C GLU A 32 -24.19 20.41 33.50
N ILE A 33 -22.87 20.19 33.46
CA ILE A 33 -22.14 19.89 32.21
C ILE A 33 -22.62 18.56 31.61
N GLN A 34 -22.75 17.52 32.43
CA GLN A 34 -23.23 16.21 32.00
C GLN A 34 -24.69 16.24 31.55
N ARG A 35 -25.55 17.00 32.24
CA ARG A 35 -26.95 17.24 31.86
C ARG A 35 -27.06 17.93 30.50
N SER A 36 -26.08 18.77 30.16
CA SER A 36 -25.97 19.41 28.85
C SER A 36 -25.47 18.46 27.74
N GLY A 37 -25.09 17.22 28.10
CA GLY A 37 -24.71 16.15 27.18
C GLY A 37 -23.21 16.07 26.86
N PHE A 38 -22.35 16.66 27.69
CA PHE A 38 -20.89 16.57 27.57
C PHE A 38 -20.32 15.53 28.53
N GLU A 39 -19.27 14.83 28.10
CA GLU A 39 -18.53 13.92 28.98
C GLU A 39 -17.53 14.68 29.86
N VAL A 40 -17.35 14.18 31.09
CA VAL A 40 -16.44 14.77 32.07
C VAL A 40 -15.51 13.70 32.62
N VAL A 41 -14.22 13.83 32.32
CA VAL A 41 -13.14 13.00 32.86
C VAL A 41 -12.64 13.65 34.16
N ARG A 42 -12.59 12.87 35.25
CA ARG A 42 -12.13 13.35 36.56
C ARG A 42 -10.76 12.76 36.89
N ALA A 43 -9.74 13.60 36.99
CA ALA A 43 -8.39 13.24 37.42
C ALA A 43 -8.18 13.71 38.87
N ARG A 44 -7.99 12.75 39.78
CA ARG A 44 -7.83 13.01 41.23
C ARG A 44 -6.39 13.40 41.59
N LYS A 45 -5.45 12.99 40.75
CA LYS A 45 -4.03 13.33 40.84
C LYS A 45 -3.61 14.03 39.55
N LEU A 46 -2.59 14.88 39.65
CA LEU A 46 -2.07 15.58 38.47
C LEU A 46 -1.41 14.61 37.49
N GLU A 47 -0.86 13.51 37.98
CA GLU A 47 -0.32 12.43 37.15
C GLU A 47 -1.44 11.74 36.32
N ASP A 48 -2.65 11.61 36.87
CA ASP A 48 -3.81 11.08 36.14
C ASP A 48 -4.26 12.07 35.05
N ALA A 49 -4.18 13.38 35.33
CA ALA A 49 -4.52 14.43 34.38
C ALA A 49 -3.52 14.48 33.22
N GLU A 50 -2.22 14.36 33.54
CA GLU A 50 -1.17 14.24 32.53
C GLU A 50 -1.40 13.04 31.61
N MET A 51 -1.69 11.86 32.20
CA MET A 51 -1.98 10.66 31.42
C MET A 51 -3.23 10.85 30.55
N ALA A 52 -4.31 11.42 31.10
CA ALA A 52 -5.55 11.67 30.36
C ALA A 52 -5.29 12.55 29.12
N VAL A 53 -4.54 13.64 29.28
CA VAL A 53 -4.19 14.53 28.14
C VAL A 53 -3.28 13.84 27.12
N GLN A 54 -2.40 12.94 27.57
CA GLN A 54 -1.52 12.19 26.66
C GLN A 54 -2.28 11.10 25.88
N THR A 55 -3.35 10.54 26.45
CA THR A 55 -4.09 9.41 25.86
C THR A 55 -5.39 9.80 25.15
N ASP A 56 -6.03 10.90 25.55
CA ASP A 56 -7.33 11.33 25.04
C ASP A 56 -7.24 12.70 24.34
N ALA A 57 -7.19 12.67 23.01
CA ALA A 57 -7.19 13.86 22.18
C ALA A 57 -8.56 14.57 22.12
N ALA A 58 -9.63 14.00 22.69
CA ALA A 58 -10.95 14.62 22.74
C ALA A 58 -11.09 15.67 23.86
N ILE A 59 -10.09 15.84 24.73
CA ILE A 59 -10.14 16.86 25.78
C ILE A 59 -10.19 18.25 25.14
N GLY A 60 -11.34 18.92 25.30
CA GLY A 60 -11.62 20.24 24.72
C GLY A 60 -11.64 21.38 25.75
N CYS A 61 -11.52 21.07 27.04
CA CYS A 61 -11.34 22.07 28.10
C CYS A 61 -10.80 21.39 29.37
N MET A 62 -9.79 21.98 30.00
CA MET A 62 -9.24 21.49 31.27
C MET A 62 -9.55 22.48 32.40
N VAL A 63 -10.08 21.98 33.52
CA VAL A 63 -10.25 22.72 34.76
C VAL A 63 -9.25 22.15 35.77
N VAL A 64 -8.35 22.96 36.30
CA VAL A 64 -7.26 22.50 37.17
C VAL A 64 -7.21 23.28 38.48
N ASP A 65 -7.08 22.57 39.60
CA ASP A 65 -6.95 23.16 40.95
C ASP A 65 -5.61 23.88 41.14
N TRP A 66 -5.67 25.14 41.61
CA TRP A 66 -4.49 25.95 41.89
C TRP A 66 -3.92 25.67 43.28
N GLY A 67 -2.76 25.01 43.32
CA GLY A 67 -2.14 24.50 44.55
C GLY A 67 -1.33 25.51 45.37
N LYS A 68 -0.87 25.07 46.56
CA LYS A 68 -0.17 25.90 47.55
C LYS A 68 1.21 26.42 47.14
N LYS A 69 1.91 25.75 46.20
CA LYS A 69 3.33 26.02 45.83
C LYS A 69 3.57 26.99 44.66
N GLY A 70 2.55 27.64 44.11
CA GLY A 70 2.73 28.66 43.05
C GLY A 70 3.45 28.12 41.80
N LEU A 71 4.44 28.88 41.28
CA LEU A 71 5.22 28.53 40.08
C LEU A 71 5.99 27.21 40.17
N GLU A 72 6.51 26.88 41.35
CA GLU A 72 7.22 25.61 41.60
C GLU A 72 6.27 24.44 41.87
N GLY A 73 4.96 24.69 41.79
CA GLY A 73 3.92 23.70 41.99
C GLY A 73 3.76 22.76 40.79
N LYS A 74 3.29 21.54 41.09
CA LYS A 74 2.96 20.53 40.07
C LYS A 74 1.91 21.02 39.05
N THR A 75 1.00 21.92 39.45
CA THR A 75 -0.02 22.51 38.56
C THR A 75 0.63 23.34 37.44
N SER A 76 1.58 24.22 37.78
CA SER A 76 2.33 25.01 36.78
C SER A 76 3.13 24.12 35.84
N ALA A 77 3.73 23.03 36.36
CA ALA A 77 4.44 22.06 35.54
C ALA A 77 3.52 21.36 34.53
N LEU A 78 2.29 21.00 34.93
CA LEU A 78 1.27 20.42 34.06
C LEU A 78 0.84 21.39 32.96
N ILE A 79 0.53 22.64 33.32
CA ILE A 79 0.14 23.69 32.35
C ILE A 79 1.25 23.92 31.33
N ASN A 80 2.50 24.07 31.80
CA ASN A 80 3.67 24.23 30.95
C ASN A 80 3.91 23.01 30.05
N LEU A 81 3.64 21.79 30.54
CA LEU A 81 3.72 20.58 29.72
C LEU A 81 2.71 20.64 28.56
N MET A 82 1.45 20.98 28.84
CA MET A 82 0.40 21.03 27.80
C MET A 82 0.69 22.04 26.71
N ARG A 83 1.14 23.23 27.08
CA ARG A 83 1.50 24.27 26.12
C ARG A 83 2.78 23.92 25.35
N ARG A 84 3.78 23.27 26.00
CA ARG A 84 4.96 22.72 25.30
C ARG A 84 4.62 21.62 24.30
N ARG A 85 3.55 20.85 24.55
CA ARG A 85 3.00 19.87 23.61
C ARG A 85 2.19 20.51 22.46
N GLY A 86 1.97 21.83 22.48
CA GLY A 86 1.21 22.55 21.46
C GLY A 86 -0.31 22.34 21.56
N LEU A 87 -0.81 22.09 22.77
CA LEU A 87 -2.24 21.90 23.02
C LEU A 87 -2.88 23.26 23.35
N ASP A 88 -3.84 23.67 22.53
CA ASP A 88 -4.48 25.00 22.60
C ASP A 88 -5.88 24.97 23.23
N PHE A 89 -6.30 23.84 23.81
CA PHE A 89 -7.58 23.80 24.51
C PHE A 89 -7.57 24.75 25.72
N PRO A 90 -8.73 25.32 26.10
CA PRO A 90 -8.84 26.24 27.22
C PRO A 90 -8.45 25.58 28.54
N ILE A 91 -7.58 26.25 29.31
CA ILE A 91 -7.18 25.85 30.66
C ILE A 91 -7.76 26.84 31.67
N ILE A 92 -8.59 26.35 32.57
CA ILE A 92 -9.30 27.15 33.56
C ILE A 92 -8.78 26.83 34.96
N LEU A 93 -8.34 27.85 35.68
CA LEU A 93 -7.88 27.68 37.06
C LEU A 93 -9.04 27.66 38.04
N LEU A 94 -9.13 26.60 38.82
CA LEU A 94 -10.01 26.54 39.97
C LEU A 94 -9.26 27.12 41.18
N ILE A 95 -9.71 28.25 41.71
CA ILE A 95 -9.02 28.96 42.79
C ILE A 95 -9.73 28.70 44.11
N ARG A 96 -8.96 28.22 45.10
CA ARG A 96 -9.42 27.90 46.45
C ARG A 96 -8.79 28.82 47.48
N ARG A 97 -9.62 29.60 48.19
CA ARG A 97 -9.21 30.35 49.41
C ARG A 97 -7.95 31.22 49.27
N LYS A 98 -7.54 31.56 48.03
CA LYS A 98 -6.38 32.38 47.69
C LYS A 98 -6.84 33.68 47.06
N ARG A 99 -6.08 34.74 47.28
CA ARG A 99 -6.37 36.06 46.69
C ARG A 99 -5.84 36.08 45.27
N PHE A 100 -6.49 36.85 44.39
CA PHE A 100 -6.07 37.00 43.00
C PHE A 100 -4.59 37.44 42.86
N GLU A 101 -4.07 38.17 43.84
CA GLU A 101 -2.67 38.62 43.94
C GLU A 101 -1.64 37.48 44.06
N ASP A 102 -2.05 36.26 44.42
CA ASP A 102 -1.15 35.11 44.58
C ASP A 102 -0.85 34.37 43.24
N LEU A 103 -1.37 34.86 42.12
CA LEU A 103 -1.18 34.28 40.79
C LEU A 103 0.04 34.89 40.08
N PRO A 104 1.04 34.08 39.72
CA PRO A 104 2.19 34.53 38.96
C PRO A 104 1.79 34.96 37.54
N VAL A 105 2.36 36.06 37.05
CA VAL A 105 2.10 36.60 35.70
C VAL A 105 2.46 35.56 34.63
N GLU A 106 3.51 34.77 34.87
CA GLU A 106 3.97 33.74 33.94
C GLU A 106 2.96 32.61 33.73
N VAL A 107 2.00 32.42 34.65
CA VAL A 107 0.92 31.43 34.50
C VAL A 107 -0.27 32.04 33.76
N LEU A 108 -0.46 33.36 33.82
CA LEU A 108 -1.54 34.07 33.13
C LEU A 108 -1.42 33.93 31.61
N ASP A 109 -0.20 33.83 31.07
CA ASP A 109 0.05 33.62 29.64
C ASP A 109 -0.43 32.24 29.13
N PHE A 110 -0.67 31.28 30.03
CA PHE A 110 -0.99 29.90 29.67
C PHE A 110 -2.41 29.46 30.03
N ILE A 111 -3.20 30.32 30.69
CA ILE A 111 -4.57 30.02 31.13
C ILE A 111 -5.58 30.92 30.42
N ASP A 112 -6.82 30.44 30.33
CA ASP A 112 -7.88 31.12 29.59
C ASP A 112 -8.93 31.73 30.52
N GLY A 113 -8.91 31.38 31.81
CA GLY A 113 -9.82 31.92 32.81
C GLY A 113 -9.66 31.29 34.19
N TYR A 114 -10.54 31.72 35.09
CA TYR A 114 -10.59 31.26 36.48
C TYR A 114 -12.02 30.99 36.92
N VAL A 115 -12.18 30.10 37.90
CA VAL A 115 -13.44 29.77 38.55
C VAL A 115 -13.25 29.87 40.06
N PHE A 116 -14.08 30.70 40.70
CA PHE A 116 -14.21 30.78 42.15
C PHE A 116 -15.50 30.08 42.59
N LEU A 117 -15.38 28.94 43.27
CA LEU A 117 -16.55 28.13 43.67
C LEU A 117 -17.52 28.87 44.59
N SER A 118 -17.03 29.83 45.37
CA SER A 118 -17.82 30.57 46.36
C SER A 118 -18.60 31.76 45.77
N GLU A 119 -18.15 32.31 44.65
CA GLU A 119 -18.61 33.63 44.17
C GLU A 119 -19.72 33.55 43.12
N GLU A 120 -19.84 32.43 42.42
CA GLU A 120 -20.74 32.30 41.28
C GLU A 120 -21.61 31.03 41.37
N THR A 121 -22.70 31.01 40.60
CA THR A 121 -23.64 29.87 40.63
C THR A 121 -23.12 28.71 39.76
N PRO A 122 -23.23 27.45 40.23
CA PRO A 122 -22.82 26.28 39.45
C PRO A 122 -23.37 26.21 38.02
N PRO A 123 -24.65 26.51 37.75
CA PRO A 123 -25.19 26.49 36.38
C PRO A 123 -24.55 27.55 35.46
N PHE A 124 -24.23 28.73 35.98
CA PHE A 124 -23.58 29.77 35.20
C PHE A 124 -22.13 29.40 34.86
N ILE A 125 -21.38 28.87 35.85
CA ILE A 125 -20.02 28.37 35.65
C ILE A 125 -20.00 27.26 34.59
N ALA A 126 -20.91 26.28 34.69
CA ALA A 126 -21.05 25.22 33.69
C ALA A 126 -21.33 25.79 32.30
N LYS A 127 -22.23 26.77 32.16
CA LYS A 127 -22.54 27.43 30.88
C LYS A 127 -21.32 28.17 30.31
N ASN A 128 -20.53 28.83 31.15
CA ASN A 128 -19.30 29.51 30.73
C ASN A 128 -18.26 28.51 30.20
N LEU A 129 -18.03 27.41 30.94
CA LEU A 129 -17.12 26.33 30.54
C LEU A 129 -17.56 25.68 29.21
N ILE A 130 -18.85 25.39 29.05
CA ILE A 130 -19.43 24.88 27.79
C ILE A 130 -19.21 25.87 26.65
N SER A 131 -19.41 27.17 26.88
CA SER A 131 -19.18 28.19 25.85
C SER A 131 -17.72 28.20 25.38
N ARG A 132 -16.76 28.06 26.30
CA ARG A 132 -15.33 28.04 25.98
C ARG A 132 -14.93 26.79 25.21
N LEU A 133 -15.43 25.61 25.61
CA LEU A 133 -15.20 24.38 24.86
C LEU A 133 -15.78 24.48 23.45
N LYS A 134 -16.99 25.04 23.29
CA LYS A 134 -17.59 25.26 21.96
C LYS A 134 -16.76 26.21 21.10
N GLN A 135 -16.28 27.31 21.67
CA GLN A 135 -15.38 28.24 20.97
C GLN A 135 -14.11 27.54 20.50
N TYR A 136 -13.51 26.70 21.35
CA TYR A 136 -12.34 25.89 20.98
C TYR A 136 -12.66 24.88 19.87
N ALA A 137 -13.73 24.09 20.02
CA ALA A 137 -14.12 23.11 19.01
C ALA A 137 -14.38 23.76 17.64
N GLU A 138 -14.91 24.99 17.62
CA GLU A 138 -15.09 25.76 16.38
C GLU A 138 -13.75 26.10 15.70
N THR A 139 -12.67 26.34 16.45
CA THR A 139 -11.35 26.58 15.85
C THR A 139 -10.73 25.33 15.23
N LEU A 140 -11.21 24.14 15.61
CA LEU A 140 -10.78 22.85 15.05
C LEU A 140 -11.47 22.52 13.72
N LYS A 141 -12.54 23.23 13.35
CA LYS A 141 -13.16 23.08 12.04
C LYS A 141 -12.19 23.56 10.96
N THR A 142 -11.65 22.61 10.22
CA THR A 142 -10.71 22.91 9.14
C THR A 142 -11.46 23.56 7.97
N PRO A 143 -10.76 24.27 7.06
CA PRO A 143 -11.41 25.01 5.98
C PRO A 143 -12.43 24.22 5.14
N PHE A 144 -12.12 22.98 4.77
CA PHE A 144 -12.96 22.12 3.94
C PHE A 144 -13.75 21.11 4.76
N PHE A 145 -13.11 20.36 5.67
CA PHE A 145 -13.84 19.38 6.50
C PHE A 145 -14.83 20.06 7.45
N GLY A 146 -14.52 21.24 7.99
CA GLY A 146 -15.47 22.04 8.76
C GLY A 146 -16.71 22.39 7.96
N ALA A 147 -16.53 22.91 6.75
CA ALA A 147 -17.65 23.23 5.85
C ALA A 147 -18.47 21.98 5.46
N LEU A 148 -17.80 20.83 5.29
CA LEU A 148 -18.46 19.55 5.02
C LEU A 148 -19.32 19.09 6.21
N VAL A 149 -18.81 19.24 7.44
CA VAL A 149 -19.55 18.93 8.68
C VAL A 149 -20.76 19.86 8.81
N ASP A 150 -20.57 21.17 8.64
CA ASP A 150 -21.65 22.15 8.73
C ASP A 150 -22.77 21.83 7.72
N TYR A 151 -22.40 21.55 6.47
CA TYR A 151 -23.34 21.16 5.42
C TYR A 151 -24.11 19.87 5.76
N ALA A 152 -23.42 18.88 6.35
CA ALA A 152 -24.04 17.63 6.75
C ALA A 152 -25.03 17.81 7.92
N GLU A 153 -24.75 18.74 8.86
CA GLU A 153 -25.61 19.03 10.00
C GLU A 153 -26.91 19.76 9.63
N GLU A 154 -26.93 20.52 8.53
CA GLU A 154 -28.13 21.18 8.01
C GLU A 154 -29.22 20.19 7.54
N GLY A 155 -28.85 18.94 7.25
CA GLY A 155 -29.81 17.91 6.82
C GLY A 155 -30.40 18.14 5.43
N ASN A 156 -29.61 18.74 4.54
CA ASN A 156 -30.01 19.11 3.18
C ASN A 156 -30.55 17.91 2.35
N GLN A 157 -31.60 18.17 1.57
CA GLN A 157 -32.19 17.17 0.66
C GLN A 157 -31.56 17.26 -0.73
N LEU A 158 -30.78 16.25 -1.08
CA LEU A 158 -30.07 16.17 -2.37
C LEU A 158 -30.98 15.53 -3.44
N TRP A 159 -31.05 16.18 -4.61
CA TRP A 159 -31.70 15.66 -5.83
C TRP A 159 -30.70 15.47 -6.97
N THR A 160 -29.43 15.29 -6.61
CA THR A 160 -28.27 15.26 -7.53
C THR A 160 -27.51 13.93 -7.42
N CYS A 161 -26.38 13.83 -8.10
CA CYS A 161 -25.41 12.78 -7.88
C CYS A 161 -24.72 12.96 -6.50
N PRO A 162 -24.08 11.90 -5.98
CA PRO A 162 -24.08 10.53 -6.47
C PRO A 162 -25.42 9.81 -6.24
N GLY A 163 -25.80 8.93 -7.18
CA GLY A 163 -27.11 8.29 -7.19
C GLY A 163 -27.48 7.44 -5.96
N HIS A 164 -26.53 7.13 -5.07
CA HIS A 164 -26.85 6.49 -3.80
C HIS A 164 -27.59 7.41 -2.81
N ASN A 165 -27.56 8.73 -3.03
CA ASN A 165 -28.26 9.75 -2.22
C ASN A 165 -28.00 9.55 -0.72
N GLY A 166 -26.76 9.76 -0.28
CA GLY A 166 -26.42 9.58 1.14
C GLY A 166 -26.47 8.14 1.65
N GLY A 167 -26.46 7.14 0.75
CA GLY A 167 -26.49 5.72 1.11
C GLY A 167 -27.90 5.10 1.10
N VAL A 168 -28.95 5.91 0.88
CA VAL A 168 -30.35 5.47 0.84
C VAL A 168 -30.58 4.36 -0.19
N PHE A 169 -29.93 4.42 -1.36
CA PHE A 169 -30.10 3.36 -2.36
C PHE A 169 -29.50 2.03 -1.89
N TYR A 170 -28.36 2.03 -1.21
CA TYR A 170 -27.76 0.81 -0.65
C TYR A 170 -28.69 0.15 0.38
N ASN A 171 -29.37 0.94 1.20
CA ASN A 171 -30.31 0.45 2.21
C ASN A 171 -31.55 -0.26 1.63
N ARG A 172 -31.79 -0.17 0.31
CA ARG A 172 -32.83 -0.96 -0.37
C ARG A 172 -32.43 -2.41 -0.66
N SER A 173 -31.22 -2.83 -0.29
CA SER A 173 -30.68 -4.17 -0.50
C SER A 173 -30.07 -4.71 0.80
N PRO A 174 -30.30 -5.98 1.21
CA PRO A 174 -29.70 -6.55 2.41
C PRO A 174 -28.17 -6.43 2.43
N ILE A 175 -27.50 -6.69 1.31
CA ILE A 175 -26.05 -6.55 1.21
C ILE A 175 -25.59 -5.08 1.23
N GLY A 176 -26.41 -4.17 0.69
CA GLY A 176 -26.11 -2.74 0.69
C GLY A 176 -26.27 -2.13 2.09
N ARG A 177 -27.27 -2.56 2.87
CA ARG A 177 -27.41 -2.17 4.26
C ARG A 177 -26.20 -2.59 5.10
N VAL A 178 -25.78 -3.85 5.00
CA VAL A 178 -24.57 -4.34 5.69
C VAL A 178 -23.34 -3.53 5.27
N PHE A 179 -23.24 -3.13 4.01
CA PHE A 179 -22.16 -2.29 3.51
C PHE A 179 -22.16 -0.89 4.12
N VAL A 180 -23.33 -0.24 4.23
CA VAL A 180 -23.47 1.09 4.86
C VAL A 180 -23.20 1.02 6.36
N GLU A 181 -23.72 0.00 7.06
CA GLU A 181 -23.46 -0.21 8.48
C GLU A 181 -21.98 -0.47 8.76
N HIS A 182 -21.29 -1.20 7.88
CA HIS A 182 -19.87 -1.50 8.04
C HIS A 182 -18.96 -0.27 7.82
N LEU A 183 -19.26 0.57 6.82
CA LEU A 183 -18.45 1.76 6.52
C LEU A 183 -18.85 2.99 7.35
N GLY A 184 -20.09 3.04 7.84
CA GLY A 184 -20.67 4.18 8.53
C GLY A 184 -21.39 5.14 7.58
N GLU A 185 -22.52 5.68 8.04
CA GLU A 185 -23.39 6.55 7.24
C GLU A 185 -22.70 7.85 6.78
N SER A 186 -21.86 8.45 7.62
CA SER A 186 -21.19 9.72 7.31
C SER A 186 -20.40 9.67 6.00
N VAL A 187 -19.70 8.56 5.71
CA VAL A 187 -18.92 8.40 4.48
C VAL A 187 -19.79 8.58 3.23
N PHE A 188 -21.05 8.14 3.27
CA PHE A 188 -21.97 8.24 2.14
C PHE A 188 -22.70 9.57 2.07
N ARG A 189 -22.93 10.21 3.23
CA ARG A 189 -23.53 11.55 3.32
C ARG A 189 -22.55 12.61 2.84
N ASP A 190 -21.27 12.39 3.10
CA ASP A 190 -20.17 13.26 2.72
C ASP A 190 -19.67 13.00 1.28
N ASP A 191 -20.13 11.92 0.63
CA ASP A 191 -19.89 11.65 -0.80
C ASP A 191 -20.83 12.52 -1.65
N LEU A 192 -20.41 13.76 -1.85
CA LEU A 192 -21.13 14.83 -2.54
C LEU A 192 -20.50 15.12 -3.92
N ASP A 193 -21.20 15.92 -4.73
CA ASP A 193 -20.72 16.39 -6.03
C ASP A 193 -20.57 17.92 -6.08
N ASN A 194 -20.13 18.41 -7.23
CA ASN A 194 -19.91 19.85 -7.47
C ASN A 194 -21.21 20.68 -7.59
N SER A 195 -22.39 20.08 -7.45
CA SER A 195 -23.64 20.83 -7.33
C SER A 195 -23.81 21.47 -5.95
N VAL A 196 -23.03 21.03 -4.96
CA VAL A 196 -22.97 21.63 -3.63
C VAL A 196 -22.08 22.88 -3.66
N LEU A 197 -22.69 24.02 -3.98
CA LEU A 197 -21.99 25.29 -4.18
C LEU A 197 -21.25 25.79 -2.92
N ASP A 198 -21.74 25.44 -1.72
CA ASP A 198 -21.16 25.87 -0.45
C ASP A 198 -19.74 25.34 -0.24
N LEU A 199 -19.41 24.20 -0.86
CA LEU A 199 -18.09 23.57 -0.79
C LEU A 199 -17.13 24.06 -1.89
N GLY A 200 -17.62 24.89 -2.81
CA GLY A 200 -16.88 25.39 -3.97
C GLY A 200 -16.57 24.29 -4.99
N ASP A 201 -15.59 24.54 -5.85
CA ASP A 201 -15.15 23.60 -6.89
C ASP A 201 -13.67 23.22 -6.68
N LEU A 202 -13.42 21.90 -6.64
CA LEU A 202 -12.11 21.31 -6.36
C LEU A 202 -11.14 21.41 -7.56
N LEU A 203 -11.65 21.52 -8.79
CA LEU A 203 -10.88 21.55 -10.04
C LEU A 203 -10.52 22.99 -10.46
N THR A 204 -11.40 23.95 -10.19
CA THR A 204 -11.12 25.38 -10.41
C THR A 204 -10.51 26.05 -9.18
N HIS A 205 -10.43 25.33 -8.06
CA HIS A 205 -9.83 25.78 -6.80
C HIS A 205 -10.57 26.99 -6.23
N GLU A 206 -11.81 26.78 -5.80
CA GLU A 206 -12.68 27.82 -5.26
C GLU A 206 -13.20 27.50 -3.86
N GLY A 207 -13.73 28.51 -3.17
CA GLY A 207 -14.38 28.34 -1.86
C GLY A 207 -13.51 27.67 -0.79
N PRO A 208 -14.11 26.81 0.05
CA PRO A 208 -13.42 26.01 1.06
C PRO A 208 -12.21 25.22 0.54
N ALA A 209 -12.28 24.66 -0.67
CA ALA A 209 -11.21 23.86 -1.25
C ALA A 209 -9.93 24.69 -1.48
N LEU A 210 -10.07 25.92 -2.00
CA LEU A 210 -8.94 26.84 -2.15
C LEU A 210 -8.34 27.24 -0.81
N LYS A 211 -9.20 27.48 0.20
CA LYS A 211 -8.75 27.87 1.53
C LYS A 211 -7.93 26.75 2.18
N ALA A 212 -8.40 25.50 2.11
CA ALA A 212 -7.66 24.32 2.57
C ALA A 212 -6.28 24.20 1.91
N GLN A 213 -6.22 24.36 0.59
CA GLN A 213 -4.95 24.31 -0.16
C GLN A 213 -4.00 25.45 0.20
N LYS A 214 -4.50 26.66 0.44
CA LYS A 214 -3.68 27.81 0.90
C LYS A 214 -3.14 27.59 2.30
N GLU A 215 -3.95 27.09 3.22
CA GLU A 215 -3.49 26.78 4.58
C GLU A 215 -2.48 25.64 4.57
N ALA A 216 -2.72 24.58 3.80
CA ALA A 216 -1.73 23.52 3.58
C ALA A 216 -0.42 24.07 2.98
N ALA A 217 -0.48 25.01 2.04
CA ALA A 217 0.74 25.65 1.51
C ALA A 217 1.54 26.35 2.62
N GLN A 218 0.89 27.10 3.50
CA GLN A 218 1.55 27.72 4.66
C GLN A 218 2.14 26.68 5.61
N ILE A 219 1.35 25.67 5.99
CA ILE A 219 1.75 24.59 6.90
C ILE A 219 2.94 23.81 6.34
N PHE A 220 3.00 23.55 5.02
CA PHE A 220 4.09 22.82 4.37
C PHE A 220 5.22 23.72 3.84
N GLY A 221 5.11 25.04 3.94
CA GLY A 221 6.19 25.98 3.54
C GLY A 221 6.29 26.15 2.03
N ALA A 222 5.21 25.81 1.33
CA ALA A 222 5.03 26.00 -0.10
C ALA A 222 4.41 27.37 -0.37
N GLU A 223 4.57 27.87 -1.60
CA GLU A 223 3.85 29.05 -2.06
C GLU A 223 2.47 28.67 -2.62
N LYS A 224 2.35 27.42 -3.09
CA LYS A 224 1.11 26.84 -3.58
C LYS A 224 1.08 25.34 -3.30
N THR A 225 -0.09 24.84 -2.95
CA THR A 225 -0.36 23.41 -2.81
C THR A 225 -1.55 23.01 -3.69
N TYR A 226 -1.45 21.88 -4.38
CA TYR A 226 -2.57 21.21 -5.03
C TYR A 226 -2.86 19.91 -4.28
N PHE A 227 -4.12 19.66 -3.97
CA PHE A 227 -4.57 18.35 -3.46
C PHE A 227 -4.92 17.43 -4.62
N VAL A 228 -4.42 16.20 -4.57
CA VAL A 228 -4.55 15.19 -5.63
C VAL A 228 -5.17 13.93 -5.04
N LEU A 229 -6.24 13.45 -5.65
CA LEU A 229 -7.06 12.36 -5.11
C LEU A 229 -6.77 10.98 -5.76
N ASN A 230 -5.64 10.86 -6.45
CA ASN A 230 -5.23 9.62 -7.12
C ASN A 230 -3.75 9.27 -6.92
N GLY A 231 -3.24 9.60 -5.73
CA GLY A 231 -1.92 9.30 -5.20
C GLY A 231 -0.80 10.10 -5.84
N THR A 232 0.40 10.03 -5.25
CA THR A 232 1.60 10.70 -5.80
C THR A 232 1.97 10.17 -7.18
N SER A 233 1.53 8.95 -7.52
CA SER A 233 1.61 8.44 -8.87
C SER A 233 0.96 9.38 -9.89
N THR A 234 -0.11 10.07 -9.53
CA THR A 234 -0.77 11.07 -10.38
C THR A 234 -0.14 12.44 -10.21
N SER A 235 0.24 12.82 -8.98
CA SER A 235 0.95 14.07 -8.70
C SER A 235 2.22 14.26 -9.54
N ASN A 236 3.02 13.19 -9.70
CA ASN A 236 4.20 13.21 -10.57
C ASN A 236 3.82 13.41 -12.04
N LYS A 237 2.75 12.77 -12.53
CA LYS A 237 2.30 12.94 -13.91
C LYS A 237 1.80 14.37 -14.16
N VAL A 238 1.04 14.93 -13.22
CA VAL A 238 0.58 16.33 -13.27
C VAL A 238 1.77 17.29 -13.31
N ALA A 239 2.69 17.17 -12.35
CA ALA A 239 3.83 18.08 -12.25
C ALA A 239 4.75 17.96 -13.47
N LEU A 240 5.12 16.74 -13.87
CA LEU A 240 6.01 16.51 -15.01
C LEU A 240 5.33 16.81 -16.35
N GLY A 241 4.03 16.53 -16.48
CA GLY A 241 3.22 16.90 -17.65
C GLY A 241 3.08 18.41 -17.83
N ALA A 242 3.08 19.17 -16.73
CA ALA A 242 3.08 20.64 -16.78
C ALA A 242 4.45 21.22 -17.15
N LEU A 243 5.53 20.51 -16.82
CA LEU A 243 6.90 21.00 -16.97
C LEU A 243 7.54 20.56 -18.29
N VAL A 244 7.39 19.30 -18.70
CA VAL A 244 8.20 18.65 -19.75
C VAL A 244 7.41 18.50 -21.05
N THR A 245 8.08 18.77 -22.17
CA THR A 245 7.60 18.43 -23.52
C THR A 245 8.60 17.56 -24.28
N ASP A 246 8.22 17.13 -25.48
CA ASP A 246 9.00 16.24 -26.34
C ASP A 246 10.40 16.83 -26.62
N GLY A 247 11.44 16.03 -26.37
CA GLY A 247 12.84 16.42 -26.61
C GLY A 247 13.50 17.22 -25.48
N ASP A 248 12.77 17.65 -24.45
CA ASP A 248 13.36 18.31 -23.29
C ASP A 248 14.30 17.35 -22.53
N LEU A 249 15.44 17.86 -22.05
CA LEU A 249 16.35 17.08 -21.22
C LEU A 249 15.86 17.02 -19.78
N VAL A 250 15.83 15.81 -19.23
CA VAL A 250 15.42 15.54 -17.85
C VAL A 250 16.58 14.91 -17.10
N LEU A 251 17.13 15.61 -16.11
CA LEU A 251 18.12 15.01 -15.20
C LEU A 251 17.38 14.08 -14.25
N PHE A 252 17.66 12.79 -14.31
CA PHE A 252 16.74 11.78 -13.79
C PHE A 252 17.45 10.86 -12.81
N ASP A 253 17.14 10.97 -11.52
CA ASP A 253 17.56 9.98 -10.52
C ASP A 253 17.02 8.60 -10.94
N ARG A 254 17.92 7.63 -11.08
CA ARG A 254 17.59 6.28 -11.54
C ARG A 254 16.67 5.54 -10.58
N ASN A 255 16.66 5.90 -9.30
CA ASN A 255 15.83 5.27 -8.28
C ASN A 255 14.40 5.83 -8.18
N ASN A 256 14.01 6.75 -9.08
CA ASN A 256 12.68 7.33 -9.06
C ASN A 256 11.56 6.31 -9.23
N HIS A 257 10.42 6.61 -8.62
CA HIS A 257 9.21 5.81 -8.80
C HIS A 257 8.76 5.75 -10.27
N LYS A 258 8.21 4.60 -10.71
CA LYS A 258 7.67 4.37 -12.08
C LYS A 258 6.76 5.49 -12.61
N ALA A 259 6.08 6.21 -11.72
CA ALA A 259 5.22 7.32 -12.10
C ALA A 259 5.97 8.51 -12.68
N ALA A 260 7.19 8.79 -12.21
CA ALA A 260 8.05 9.82 -12.80
C ALA A 260 8.47 9.44 -14.23
N HIS A 261 8.79 8.16 -14.46
CA HIS A 261 9.03 7.65 -15.82
C HIS A 261 7.81 7.80 -16.72
N HIS A 262 6.62 7.47 -16.20
CA HIS A 262 5.38 7.65 -16.96
C HIS A 262 5.14 9.13 -17.30
N GLY A 263 5.27 10.03 -16.33
CA GLY A 263 5.05 11.46 -16.50
C GLY A 263 6.07 12.09 -17.46
N ALA A 264 7.35 12.12 -17.07
CA ALA A 264 8.38 12.84 -17.81
C ALA A 264 8.73 12.20 -19.15
N LEU A 265 8.83 10.87 -19.20
CA LEU A 265 9.46 10.19 -20.34
C LEU A 265 8.45 9.59 -21.32
N ILE A 266 7.40 8.93 -20.82
CA ILE A 266 6.43 8.23 -21.69
C ILE A 266 5.33 9.16 -22.18
N ILE A 267 4.70 9.92 -21.28
CA ILE A 267 3.60 10.83 -21.62
C ILE A 267 4.15 12.08 -22.29
N SER A 268 5.09 12.76 -21.62
CA SER A 268 5.66 14.03 -22.08
C SER A 268 6.74 13.91 -23.14
N GLY A 269 7.47 12.79 -23.23
CA GLY A 269 8.52 12.60 -24.25
C GLY A 269 9.88 13.21 -23.92
N GLY A 270 10.17 13.45 -22.64
CA GLY A 270 11.48 13.92 -22.19
C GLY A 270 12.60 12.91 -22.43
N VAL A 271 13.80 13.42 -22.64
CA VAL A 271 15.03 12.64 -22.84
C VAL A 271 15.79 12.55 -21.52
N PRO A 272 15.93 11.35 -20.91
CA PRO A 272 16.53 11.22 -19.59
C PRO A 272 18.06 11.22 -19.65
N ILE A 273 18.71 12.03 -18.80
CA ILE A 273 20.11 11.86 -18.42
C ILE A 273 20.11 11.24 -17.02
N TYR A 274 20.47 9.96 -16.91
CA TYR A 274 20.34 9.21 -15.65
C TYR A 274 21.48 9.49 -14.67
N VAL A 275 21.13 9.70 -13.40
CA VAL A 275 22.06 9.70 -12.27
C VAL A 275 21.94 8.34 -11.55
N PRO A 276 23.00 7.51 -11.53
CA PRO A 276 22.98 6.23 -10.84
C PRO A 276 22.86 6.37 -9.32
N THR A 277 22.30 5.36 -8.67
CA THR A 277 22.23 5.23 -7.21
C THR A 277 23.07 4.05 -6.72
N VAL A 278 23.75 4.23 -5.60
CA VAL A 278 24.57 3.16 -5.01
C VAL A 278 23.73 2.15 -4.23
N ARG A 279 24.25 0.93 -4.08
CA ARG A 279 23.73 -0.10 -3.17
C ARG A 279 24.84 -0.61 -2.28
N ASN A 280 24.49 -1.06 -1.08
CA ASN A 280 25.42 -1.72 -0.16
C ASN A 280 25.24 -3.24 -0.16
N ALA A 281 26.06 -3.94 0.63
CA ALA A 281 26.06 -5.41 0.74
C ALA A 281 24.70 -6.01 1.14
N TRP A 282 23.86 -5.29 1.88
CA TRP A 282 22.53 -5.76 2.29
C TRP A 282 21.45 -5.54 1.23
N GLY A 283 21.80 -4.91 0.10
CA GLY A 283 20.88 -4.58 -0.99
C GLY A 283 20.10 -3.28 -0.77
N LEU A 284 20.42 -2.52 0.30
CA LEU A 284 19.76 -1.24 0.60
C LEU A 284 20.05 -0.22 -0.50
N ILE A 285 19.05 0.60 -0.80
CA ILE A 285 19.17 1.69 -1.78
C ILE A 285 19.78 2.91 -1.07
N GLY A 286 21.00 3.24 -1.48
CA GLY A 286 21.75 4.38 -0.98
C GLY A 286 21.47 5.68 -1.74
N PRO A 287 22.21 6.75 -1.42
CA PRO A 287 22.04 8.05 -2.07
C PRO A 287 22.46 8.02 -3.56
N MET A 288 22.17 9.12 -4.27
CA MET A 288 22.66 9.32 -5.64
C MET A 288 24.19 9.39 -5.62
N ARG A 289 24.83 8.93 -6.70
CA ARG A 289 26.27 9.09 -6.87
C ARG A 289 26.64 10.57 -6.98
N TRP A 290 27.40 11.07 -6.01
CA TRP A 290 27.73 12.49 -5.91
C TRP A 290 28.64 12.98 -7.04
N ASP A 291 29.60 12.13 -7.46
CA ASP A 291 30.49 12.37 -8.59
C ASP A 291 29.73 12.54 -9.91
N MET A 292 28.62 11.82 -10.07
CA MET A 292 27.75 11.89 -11.26
C MET A 292 26.87 13.14 -11.32
N LEU A 293 26.88 13.98 -10.27
CA LEU A 293 26.26 15.31 -10.27
C LEU A 293 27.25 16.42 -10.66
N ASP A 294 28.48 16.07 -11.07
CA ASP A 294 29.44 17.04 -11.59
C ASP A 294 29.01 17.65 -12.93
N GLU A 295 29.09 18.97 -13.04
CA GLU A 295 28.65 19.68 -14.25
C GLU A 295 29.40 19.23 -15.50
N LYS A 296 30.71 18.99 -15.42
CA LYS A 296 31.49 18.56 -16.59
C LYS A 296 31.04 17.16 -17.03
N ALA A 297 30.81 16.26 -16.08
CA ALA A 297 30.29 14.93 -16.36
C ALA A 297 28.89 14.97 -16.97
N LEU A 298 28.00 15.81 -16.45
CA LEU A 298 26.63 15.98 -16.96
C LEU A 298 26.62 16.55 -18.38
N ARG A 299 27.44 17.57 -18.66
CA ARG A 299 27.55 18.15 -20.01
C ARG A 299 28.12 17.14 -21.01
N GLU A 300 29.11 16.36 -20.62
CA GLU A 300 29.66 15.29 -21.47
C GLU A 300 28.63 14.17 -21.70
N ALA A 301 27.84 13.82 -20.68
CA ALA A 301 26.74 12.88 -20.81
C ALA A 301 25.69 13.38 -21.83
N ILE A 302 25.33 14.67 -21.80
CA ILE A 302 24.43 15.26 -22.80
C ILE A 302 25.04 15.18 -24.21
N ARG A 303 26.32 15.55 -24.35
CA ARG A 303 27.04 15.57 -25.63
C ARG A 303 27.05 14.20 -26.31
N ASN A 304 27.22 13.15 -25.52
CA ASN A 304 27.34 11.78 -26.01
C ASN A 304 26.01 11.01 -26.02
N HIS A 305 24.90 11.63 -25.60
CA HIS A 305 23.62 10.95 -25.49
C HIS A 305 22.97 10.69 -26.87
N PRO A 306 22.60 9.44 -27.20
CA PRO A 306 22.17 9.06 -28.55
C PRO A 306 20.85 9.71 -28.99
N LEU A 307 19.97 10.05 -28.05
CA LEU A 307 18.66 10.65 -28.32
C LEU A 307 18.65 12.18 -28.28
N VAL A 308 19.79 12.83 -27.98
CA VAL A 308 19.85 14.30 -27.94
C VAL A 308 20.03 14.82 -29.37
N GLY A 309 18.95 15.34 -29.95
CA GLY A 309 18.94 15.85 -31.33
C GLY A 309 19.70 17.18 -31.50
N ASP A 310 19.64 18.05 -30.48
CA ASP A 310 20.36 19.33 -30.47
C ASP A 310 21.81 19.14 -29.99
N ARG A 311 22.76 19.19 -30.93
CA ARG A 311 24.19 18.97 -30.67
C ARG A 311 24.84 20.05 -29.80
N ASP A 312 24.20 21.22 -29.65
CA ASP A 312 24.66 22.30 -28.80
C ASP A 312 23.93 22.34 -27.44
N ALA A 313 23.02 21.40 -27.16
CA ALA A 313 22.28 21.35 -25.91
C ALA A 313 23.19 21.33 -24.66
N TRP A 314 24.34 20.67 -24.74
CA TRP A 314 25.32 20.59 -23.64
C TRP A 314 26.00 21.94 -23.33
N ARG A 315 25.94 22.93 -24.24
CA ARG A 315 26.50 24.28 -24.05
C ARG A 315 25.51 25.26 -23.46
N LYS A 316 24.22 24.93 -23.44
CA LYS A 316 23.18 25.78 -22.84
C LYS A 316 23.53 26.04 -21.38
N GLU A 317 23.28 27.26 -20.91
CA GLU A 317 23.47 27.60 -19.49
C GLU A 317 22.63 26.66 -18.61
N ARG A 318 21.36 26.45 -18.99
CA ARG A 318 20.40 25.53 -18.36
C ARG A 318 19.96 24.45 -19.34
N PRO A 319 20.70 23.34 -19.46
CA PRO A 319 20.34 22.28 -20.38
C PRO A 319 19.09 21.50 -19.94
N PHE A 320 18.81 21.42 -18.64
CA PHE A 320 17.74 20.58 -18.10
C PHE A 320 16.45 21.36 -17.86
N ARG A 321 15.34 20.86 -18.43
CA ARG A 321 14.02 21.39 -18.14
C ARG A 321 13.60 21.10 -16.71
N VAL A 322 13.88 19.88 -16.24
CA VAL A 322 13.63 19.49 -14.85
C VAL A 322 14.64 18.44 -14.39
N ALA A 323 15.10 18.56 -13.14
CA ALA A 323 15.73 17.45 -12.42
C ALA A 323 14.69 16.74 -11.56
N VAL A 324 14.67 15.41 -11.58
CA VAL A 324 13.73 14.58 -10.80
C VAL A 324 14.52 13.77 -9.79
N VAL A 325 14.30 14.03 -8.50
CA VAL A 325 15.06 13.45 -7.37
C VAL A 325 14.10 12.69 -6.46
N GLU A 326 14.38 11.41 -6.17
CA GLU A 326 13.61 10.66 -5.17
C GLU A 326 14.14 11.02 -3.77
N GLN A 327 13.31 11.61 -2.92
CA GLN A 327 13.73 12.11 -1.60
C GLN A 327 12.70 11.77 -0.52
N CYS A 328 12.94 10.88 0.43
CA CYS A 328 14.10 10.05 0.63
C CYS A 328 14.02 8.77 -0.21
N THR A 329 15.12 8.02 -0.27
CA THR A 329 15.06 6.67 -0.83
C THR A 329 14.09 5.82 0.01
N TYR A 330 13.59 4.74 -0.58
CA TYR A 330 12.67 3.86 0.11
C TYR A 330 13.24 3.34 1.44
N ASP A 331 14.54 3.04 1.47
CA ASP A 331 15.29 2.56 2.64
C ASP A 331 15.66 3.65 3.65
N GLY A 332 15.37 4.92 3.34
CA GLY A 332 15.59 6.03 4.26
C GLY A 332 16.93 6.73 4.09
N SER A 333 17.57 6.67 2.92
CA SER A 333 18.68 7.60 2.64
C SER A 333 18.07 8.97 2.30
N ILE A 334 18.34 9.96 3.15
CA ILE A 334 17.86 11.34 2.99
C ILE A 334 19.02 12.20 2.47
N HIS A 335 18.93 12.71 1.24
CA HIS A 335 19.93 13.63 0.69
C HIS A 335 19.81 15.05 1.27
N SER A 336 20.87 15.85 1.20
CA SER A 336 20.81 17.30 1.44
C SER A 336 20.22 18.00 0.22
N ALA A 337 19.03 18.56 0.37
CA ALA A 337 18.35 19.34 -0.67
C ALA A 337 19.15 20.62 -1.01
N GLU A 338 19.81 21.22 -0.02
CA GLU A 338 20.69 22.38 -0.20
C GLU A 338 21.92 22.05 -1.04
N MET A 339 22.58 20.91 -0.76
CA MET A 339 23.74 20.48 -1.55
C MET A 339 23.34 20.15 -2.99
N ILE A 340 22.18 19.51 -3.21
CA ILE A 340 21.64 19.26 -4.56
C ILE A 340 21.39 20.59 -5.27
N LEU A 341 20.68 21.52 -4.64
CA LEU A 341 20.39 22.84 -5.21
C LEU A 341 21.68 23.58 -5.59
N LYS A 342 22.70 23.55 -4.71
CA LYS A 342 23.99 24.18 -4.98
C LYS A 342 24.75 23.50 -6.12
N ARG A 343 24.65 22.17 -6.25
CA ARG A 343 25.43 21.39 -7.21
C ARG A 343 24.86 21.45 -8.63
N ILE A 344 23.53 21.39 -8.79
CA ILE A 344 22.87 21.28 -10.10
C ILE A 344 21.81 22.35 -10.39
N GLY A 345 21.49 23.22 -9.43
CA GLY A 345 20.37 24.16 -9.57
C GLY A 345 20.53 25.17 -10.70
N HIS A 346 21.76 25.62 -10.97
CA HIS A 346 22.05 26.52 -12.08
C HIS A 346 21.90 25.87 -13.47
N LEU A 347 21.91 24.53 -13.54
CA LEU A 347 21.72 23.77 -14.79
C LEU A 347 20.25 23.48 -15.11
N CYS A 348 19.35 23.73 -14.16
CA CYS A 348 17.96 23.32 -14.23
C CYS A 348 17.02 24.53 -14.32
N GLU A 349 15.89 24.38 -15.01
CA GLU A 349 14.77 25.32 -14.90
C GLU A 349 13.88 25.01 -13.70
N TYR A 350 13.64 23.72 -13.43
CA TYR A 350 12.94 23.23 -12.24
C TYR A 350 13.69 22.06 -11.58
N ILE A 351 13.49 21.87 -10.28
CA ILE A 351 13.81 20.62 -9.58
C ILE A 351 12.53 20.10 -8.94
N LEU A 352 12.19 18.84 -9.24
CA LEU A 352 11.10 18.09 -8.62
C LEU A 352 11.69 17.08 -7.64
N PHE A 353 11.36 17.24 -6.36
CA PHE A 353 11.64 16.26 -5.32
C PHE A 353 10.40 15.35 -5.14
N ASP A 354 10.52 14.07 -5.48
CA ASP A 354 9.51 13.08 -5.15
C ASP A 354 9.63 12.74 -3.66
N GLU A 355 8.89 13.48 -2.85
CA GLU A 355 8.81 13.36 -1.39
C GLU A 355 7.66 12.45 -0.94
N ALA A 356 7.30 11.46 -1.75
CA ALA A 356 6.22 10.55 -1.38
C ALA A 356 6.44 9.88 -0.02
N TRP A 357 7.68 9.58 0.34
CA TRP A 357 8.06 9.00 1.64
C TRP A 357 8.49 10.02 2.69
N ALA A 358 8.59 11.31 2.37
CA ALA A 358 9.28 12.27 3.23
C ALA A 358 8.48 13.54 3.52
N GLY A 359 7.14 13.49 3.35
CA GLY A 359 6.27 14.62 3.62
C GLY A 359 6.28 15.13 5.07
N PHE A 360 6.87 14.38 5.99
CA PHE A 360 6.99 14.76 7.39
C PHE A 360 8.23 15.61 7.71
N MET A 361 9.23 15.67 6.83
CA MET A 361 10.55 16.24 7.17
C MET A 361 10.46 17.69 7.65
N LYS A 362 9.49 18.48 7.16
CA LYS A 362 9.29 19.86 7.62
C LYS A 362 9.03 19.97 9.13
N PHE A 363 8.35 18.98 9.70
CA PHE A 363 7.82 19.05 11.06
C PHE A 363 8.82 18.59 12.11
N HIS A 364 10.12 18.50 11.78
CA HIS A 364 11.12 18.17 12.79
C HIS A 364 12.47 18.84 12.47
N PRO A 365 13.11 19.55 13.43
CA PRO A 365 14.36 20.28 13.20
C PRO A 365 15.53 19.42 12.67
N LEU A 366 15.54 18.12 13.01
CA LEU A 366 16.54 17.16 12.55
C LEU A 366 16.73 17.11 11.02
N TYR A 367 15.68 17.44 10.25
CA TYR A 367 15.71 17.39 8.78
C TYR A 367 15.96 18.75 8.12
N ALA A 368 16.38 19.76 8.87
CA ALA A 368 16.72 21.07 8.32
C ALA A 368 17.71 20.95 7.13
N GLY A 369 17.43 21.67 6.05
CA GLY A 369 18.24 21.65 4.80
C GLY A 369 18.07 20.40 3.92
N ARG A 370 17.17 19.46 4.28
CA ARG A 370 17.03 18.15 3.61
C ARG A 370 15.72 17.92 2.86
N PHE A 371 14.80 18.88 2.88
CA PHE A 371 13.52 18.79 2.17
C PHE A 371 13.28 20.02 1.27
N ALA A 372 12.53 19.82 0.20
CA ALA A 372 12.34 20.76 -0.89
C ALA A 372 11.72 22.09 -0.42
N MET A 373 10.66 22.02 0.38
CA MET A 373 9.98 23.22 0.88
C MET A 373 10.73 23.92 2.02
N GLY A 374 11.85 23.34 2.48
CA GLY A 374 12.79 23.95 3.42
C GLY A 374 13.79 24.88 2.74
N LEU A 375 13.99 24.75 1.42
CA LEU A 375 14.87 25.63 0.65
C LEU A 375 14.34 27.07 0.70
N ALA A 376 15.16 27.98 1.23
CA ALA A 376 14.83 29.40 1.40
C ALA A 376 15.79 30.29 0.61
N ASN A 377 15.48 31.58 0.51
CA ASN A 377 16.34 32.60 -0.12
C ASN A 377 16.75 32.27 -1.57
N LEU A 378 15.81 31.74 -2.36
CA LEU A 378 16.04 31.39 -3.75
C LEU A 378 16.19 32.66 -4.62
N PRO A 379 17.35 32.93 -5.24
CA PRO A 379 17.53 34.09 -6.12
C PRO A 379 16.83 33.87 -7.48
N PRO A 380 16.64 34.92 -8.32
CA PRO A 380 15.97 34.79 -9.62
C PRO A 380 16.60 33.77 -10.58
N GLU A 381 17.87 33.41 -10.38
CA GLU A 381 18.61 32.41 -11.14
C GLU A 381 18.40 30.98 -10.59
N ALA A 382 17.87 30.81 -9.38
CA ALA A 382 17.55 29.48 -8.87
C ALA A 382 16.44 28.81 -9.71
N PRO A 383 16.39 27.47 -9.76
CA PRO A 383 15.30 26.75 -10.40
C PRO A 383 13.98 26.93 -9.62
N GLY A 384 12.85 26.74 -10.28
CA GLY A 384 11.58 26.53 -9.58
C GLY A 384 11.61 25.19 -8.83
N ILE A 385 11.04 25.13 -7.63
CA ILE A 385 11.03 23.92 -6.81
C ILE A 385 9.63 23.33 -6.77
N VAL A 386 9.52 22.04 -7.03
CA VAL A 386 8.30 21.25 -6.87
C VAL A 386 8.58 20.10 -5.92
N ALA A 387 7.63 19.80 -5.03
CA ALA A 387 7.64 18.58 -4.24
C ALA A 387 6.32 17.84 -4.40
N THR A 388 6.37 16.51 -4.47
CA THR A 388 5.16 15.68 -4.48
C THR A 388 5.17 14.75 -3.29
N GLN A 389 4.05 14.63 -2.56
CA GLN A 389 4.00 13.89 -1.29
C GLN A 389 2.80 12.96 -1.25
N SER A 390 2.98 11.76 -0.68
CA SER A 390 1.88 10.81 -0.41
C SER A 390 1.49 10.97 1.05
N THR A 391 0.44 11.74 1.30
CA THR A 391 0.00 11.97 2.68
C THR A 391 -0.46 10.69 3.35
N HIS A 392 -1.03 9.74 2.60
CA HIS A 392 -1.46 8.44 3.11
C HIS A 392 -0.34 7.44 3.48
N LYS A 393 0.94 7.79 3.30
CA LYS A 393 2.06 6.88 3.62
C LYS A 393 2.58 7.09 5.03
N GLN A 394 3.17 8.25 5.30
CA GLN A 394 3.76 8.58 6.61
C GLN A 394 3.10 9.79 7.29
N LEU A 395 2.14 10.46 6.62
CA LEU A 395 1.23 11.42 7.27
C LEU A 395 -0.14 10.76 7.48
N ALA A 396 -1.14 11.54 7.89
CA ALA A 396 -2.50 11.07 8.14
C ALA A 396 -3.45 11.48 7.00
N SER A 397 -3.80 10.53 6.11
CA SER A 397 -4.88 10.69 5.12
C SER A 397 -5.33 9.33 4.57
N PHE A 398 -6.48 9.28 3.91
CA PHE A 398 -6.93 8.06 3.23
C PHE A 398 -6.03 7.71 2.04
N SER A 399 -5.96 6.41 1.71
CA SER A 399 -5.27 5.93 0.51
C SER A 399 -5.69 6.73 -0.73
N GLN A 400 -4.74 6.95 -1.64
CA GLN A 400 -4.85 7.86 -2.80
C GLN A 400 -4.73 9.36 -2.49
N ALA A 401 -4.74 9.80 -1.23
CA ALA A 401 -4.49 11.20 -0.91
C ALA A 401 -3.03 11.57 -1.21
N SER A 402 -2.84 12.68 -1.92
CA SER A 402 -1.53 13.23 -2.27
C SER A 402 -1.59 14.74 -2.42
N GLN A 403 -0.42 15.37 -2.40
CA GLN A 403 -0.29 16.80 -2.61
C GLN A 403 0.92 17.13 -3.48
N ILE A 404 0.83 18.26 -4.19
CA ILE A 404 1.92 18.89 -4.95
C ILE A 404 2.19 20.25 -4.32
N HIS A 405 3.43 20.49 -3.91
CA HIS A 405 3.89 21.78 -3.41
C HIS A 405 4.76 22.48 -4.45
N ILE A 406 4.60 23.79 -4.59
CA ILE A 406 5.36 24.60 -5.53
C ILE A 406 5.96 25.81 -4.80
N LYS A 407 7.23 26.10 -5.12
CA LYS A 407 7.96 27.31 -4.74
C LYS A 407 8.70 27.84 -5.97
N ASP A 408 8.11 28.82 -6.65
CA ASP A 408 8.59 29.36 -7.92
C ASP A 408 8.34 30.87 -8.11
N ARG A 409 7.94 31.60 -7.06
CA ARG A 409 7.66 33.03 -7.13
C ARG A 409 8.91 33.84 -7.45
N HIS A 410 10.10 33.38 -7.07
CA HIS A 410 11.38 34.04 -7.39
C HIS A 410 11.66 34.13 -8.89
N ILE A 411 11.04 33.27 -9.70
CA ILE A 411 11.14 33.29 -11.18
C ILE A 411 9.92 33.92 -11.85
N ARG A 412 9.09 34.68 -11.11
CA ARG A 412 7.93 35.39 -11.68
C ARG A 412 8.35 36.30 -12.84
N GLY A 413 7.58 36.26 -13.93
CA GLY A 413 7.84 37.04 -15.15
C GLY A 413 8.86 36.41 -16.10
N GLN A 414 9.58 35.36 -15.67
CA GLN A 414 10.48 34.63 -16.55
C GLN A 414 9.71 33.62 -17.41
N LYS A 415 10.09 33.49 -18.68
CA LYS A 415 9.46 32.57 -19.65
C LYS A 415 9.41 31.10 -19.16
N ARG A 416 10.41 30.68 -18.38
CA ARG A 416 10.53 29.31 -17.86
C ARG A 416 9.45 28.95 -16.84
N ARG A 417 8.86 29.93 -16.14
CA ARG A 417 7.87 29.71 -15.08
C ARG A 417 6.56 29.15 -15.64
N VAL A 418 5.98 28.17 -14.96
CA VAL A 418 4.67 27.61 -15.29
C VAL A 418 3.61 28.19 -14.35
N GLU A 419 2.88 29.18 -14.86
CA GLU A 419 1.80 29.84 -14.11
C GLU A 419 0.62 28.90 -13.81
N HIS A 420 -0.20 29.30 -12.83
CA HIS A 420 -1.35 28.52 -12.37
C HIS A 420 -2.22 27.98 -13.51
N ARG A 421 -2.62 28.83 -14.46
CA ARG A 421 -3.53 28.43 -15.55
C ARG A 421 -2.95 27.26 -16.35
N ARG A 422 -1.66 27.33 -16.72
CA ARG A 422 -0.97 26.25 -17.45
C ARG A 422 -0.80 24.99 -16.60
N PHE A 423 -0.47 25.16 -15.32
CA PHE A 423 -0.34 24.01 -14.41
C PHE A 423 -1.69 23.31 -14.19
N ASN A 424 -2.78 24.09 -14.09
CA ASN A 424 -4.10 23.55 -13.84
C ASN A 424 -4.63 22.73 -15.03
N GLU A 425 -4.28 23.07 -16.27
CA GLU A 425 -4.59 22.23 -17.43
C GLU A 425 -4.01 20.82 -17.28
N SER A 426 -2.76 20.71 -16.82
CA SER A 426 -2.14 19.41 -16.54
C SER A 426 -2.82 18.69 -15.36
N PHE A 427 -3.24 19.43 -14.33
CA PHE A 427 -3.99 18.88 -13.21
C PHE A 427 -5.34 18.29 -13.65
N MET A 428 -6.13 19.04 -14.41
CA MET A 428 -7.45 18.64 -14.90
C MET A 428 -7.40 17.43 -15.84
N GLN A 429 -6.34 17.25 -16.63
CA GLN A 429 -6.14 16.06 -17.47
C GLN A 429 -6.06 14.75 -16.68
N HIS A 430 -5.76 14.83 -15.38
CA HIS A 430 -5.53 13.69 -14.52
C HIS A 430 -6.51 13.59 -13.33
N ALA A 431 -7.34 14.62 -13.13
CA ALA A 431 -8.34 14.65 -12.07
C ALA A 431 -9.67 14.02 -12.52
N SER A 432 -10.43 13.48 -11.57
CA SER A 432 -11.82 13.09 -11.81
C SER A 432 -12.72 14.33 -11.77
N THR A 433 -13.71 14.42 -12.67
CA THR A 433 -14.77 15.44 -12.60
C THR A 433 -15.76 15.20 -11.47
N SER A 434 -15.70 14.04 -10.82
CA SER A 434 -16.44 13.69 -9.61
C SER A 434 -15.44 13.24 -8.54
N PRO A 435 -14.75 14.18 -7.87
CA PRO A 435 -13.80 13.88 -6.82
C PRO A 435 -14.52 13.35 -5.56
N PHE A 436 -13.88 12.43 -4.83
CA PHE A 436 -14.44 11.90 -3.59
C PHE A 436 -14.11 12.86 -2.42
N TYR A 437 -15.11 13.58 -1.93
CA TYR A 437 -14.93 14.67 -0.95
C TYR A 437 -14.33 14.21 0.39
N PRO A 438 -14.69 13.02 0.95
CA PRO A 438 -14.04 12.52 2.16
C PRO A 438 -12.52 12.32 2.02
N LEU A 439 -12.06 11.98 0.81
CA LEU A 439 -10.62 11.89 0.52
C LEU A 439 -9.96 13.27 0.53
N PHE A 440 -10.62 14.30 -0.01
CA PHE A 440 -10.14 15.68 0.05
C PHE A 440 -10.14 16.23 1.50
N ALA A 441 -11.21 15.97 2.25
CA ALA A 441 -11.28 16.31 3.67
C ALA A 441 -10.13 15.69 4.47
N SER A 442 -9.73 14.45 4.16
CA SER A 442 -8.59 13.80 4.82
C SER A 442 -7.25 14.50 4.56
N LEU A 443 -7.08 15.19 3.41
CA LEU A 443 -5.90 16.00 3.10
C LEU A 443 -5.89 17.29 3.92
N ASP A 444 -7.05 17.95 4.04
CA ASP A 444 -7.20 19.17 4.82
C ASP A 444 -6.96 18.91 6.31
N VAL A 445 -7.64 17.91 6.89
CA VAL A 445 -7.43 17.48 8.28
C VAL A 445 -5.99 17.04 8.52
N GLY A 446 -5.44 16.23 7.62
CA GLY A 446 -4.05 15.76 7.72
C GLY A 446 -3.03 16.89 7.72
N ALA A 447 -3.27 17.97 6.97
CA ALA A 447 -2.43 19.17 7.01
C ALA A 447 -2.57 19.90 8.36
N GLN A 448 -3.79 20.13 8.84
CA GLN A 448 -4.03 20.82 10.12
C GLN A 448 -3.44 20.08 11.32
N MET A 449 -3.43 18.73 11.31
CA MET A 449 -2.77 17.93 12.34
C MET A 449 -1.27 18.24 12.47
N MET A 450 -0.62 18.69 11.39
CA MET A 450 0.81 19.00 11.38
C MET A 450 1.10 20.49 11.66
N LYS A 451 0.07 21.30 11.92
CA LYS A 451 0.22 22.75 12.13
C LYS A 451 0.85 23.05 13.48
N GLY A 452 1.86 23.91 13.47
CA GLY A 452 2.45 24.44 14.70
C GLY A 452 3.19 23.38 15.54
N ARG A 453 3.21 23.60 16.86
CA ARG A 453 4.00 22.80 17.80
C ARG A 453 3.47 21.38 17.99
N SER A 454 2.16 21.17 17.86
CA SER A 454 1.55 19.85 18.00
C SER A 454 2.08 18.86 16.95
N GLY A 455 2.14 19.29 15.68
CA GLY A 455 2.73 18.50 14.60
C GLY A 455 4.18 18.12 14.86
N GLU A 456 4.97 19.04 15.40
CA GLU A 456 6.39 18.81 15.74
C GLU A 456 6.54 17.77 16.86
N VAL A 457 5.73 17.88 17.90
CA VAL A 457 5.74 16.96 19.06
C VAL A 457 5.35 15.55 18.65
N LEU A 458 4.37 15.38 17.75
CA LEU A 458 3.99 14.07 17.22
C LEU A 458 5.18 13.35 16.55
N TRP A 459 6.00 14.10 15.81
CA TRP A 459 7.18 13.55 15.15
C TRP A 459 8.37 13.37 16.09
N ASP A 460 8.57 14.27 17.06
CA ASP A 460 9.59 14.14 18.11
C ASP A 460 9.34 12.84 18.91
N ASP A 461 8.12 12.62 19.39
CA ASP A 461 7.73 11.40 20.11
C ASP A 461 7.98 10.13 19.25
N THR A 462 7.66 10.20 17.95
CA THR A 462 7.89 9.09 17.01
C THR A 462 9.38 8.76 16.84
N ILE A 463 10.22 9.78 16.67
CA ILE A 463 11.67 9.63 16.52
C ILE A 463 12.28 9.05 17.80
N ARG A 464 11.86 9.55 18.96
CA ARG A 464 12.31 9.07 20.26
C ARG A 464 11.96 7.61 20.49
N LEU A 465 10.73 7.21 20.17
CA LEU A 465 10.32 5.79 20.21
C LEU A 465 11.21 4.94 19.29
N GLY A 466 11.50 5.43 18.08
CA GLY A 466 12.40 4.78 17.13
C GLY A 466 13.83 4.61 17.63
N ILE A 467 14.35 5.59 18.36
CA ILE A 467 15.67 5.55 19.01
C ILE A 467 15.68 4.53 20.14
N GLU A 468 14.71 4.59 21.06
CA GLU A 468 14.62 3.66 22.19
C GLU A 468 14.50 2.21 21.73
N LEU A 469 13.73 1.96 20.67
CA LEU A 469 13.60 0.64 20.08
C LEU A 469 14.94 0.10 19.56
N ARG A 470 15.75 0.93 18.90
CA ARG A 470 17.10 0.55 18.43
C ARG A 470 18.04 0.25 19.59
N LYS A 471 18.02 1.10 20.62
CA LYS A 471 18.81 0.89 21.85
C LYS A 471 18.44 -0.41 22.53
N LYS A 472 17.14 -0.70 22.66
CA LYS A 472 16.65 -1.96 23.25
C LYS A 472 17.11 -3.17 22.46
N ILE A 473 17.06 -3.12 21.11
CA ILE A 473 17.55 -4.21 20.25
C ILE A 473 19.05 -4.45 20.47
N ARG A 474 19.87 -3.39 20.54
CA ARG A 474 21.31 -3.53 20.85
C ARG A 474 21.57 -4.05 22.26
N ALA A 475 20.81 -3.60 23.26
CA ALA A 475 20.92 -4.10 24.62
C ALA A 475 20.62 -5.61 24.70
N MET A 476 19.57 -6.08 24.02
CA MET A 476 19.26 -7.51 23.93
C MET A 476 20.32 -8.29 23.18
N ARG A 477 20.86 -7.72 22.10
CA ARG A 477 21.98 -8.33 21.38
C ARG A 477 23.18 -8.57 22.30
N ARG A 478 23.61 -7.55 23.04
CA ARG A 478 24.70 -7.66 24.02
C ARG A 478 24.40 -8.72 25.09
N GLU A 479 23.18 -8.72 25.61
CA GLU A 479 22.74 -9.72 26.59
C GLU A 479 22.86 -11.16 26.04
N PHE A 480 22.46 -11.41 24.79
CA PHE A 480 22.65 -12.70 24.15
C PHE A 480 24.12 -13.04 23.89
N GLU A 481 24.94 -12.06 23.50
CA GLU A 481 26.38 -12.26 23.28
C GLU A 481 27.13 -12.59 24.57
N GLU A 482 26.74 -11.99 25.70
CA GLU A 482 27.36 -12.19 27.03
C GLU A 482 26.91 -13.47 27.73
N LYS A 483 25.61 -13.78 27.71
CA LYS A 483 25.04 -14.89 28.49
C LYS A 483 25.12 -16.25 27.79
N GLU A 484 25.15 -16.27 26.46
CA GLU A 484 25.13 -17.50 25.70
C GLU A 484 26.53 -18.12 25.60
N GLN A 485 26.64 -19.40 25.95
CA GLN A 485 27.92 -20.11 25.90
C GLN A 485 28.20 -20.66 24.51
N ASN A 486 27.17 -21.04 23.75
CA ASN A 486 27.33 -21.55 22.40
C ASN A 486 27.57 -20.38 21.41
N PRO A 487 28.74 -20.30 20.75
CA PRO A 487 29.04 -19.22 19.79
C PRO A 487 28.01 -19.09 18.66
N GLU A 488 27.41 -20.21 18.22
CA GLU A 488 26.41 -20.22 17.15
C GLU A 488 25.08 -19.57 17.56
N ARG A 489 24.84 -19.44 18.86
CA ARG A 489 23.66 -18.81 19.44
C ARG A 489 23.92 -17.37 19.91
N ARG A 490 25.17 -16.88 19.81
CA ARG A 490 25.57 -15.48 20.09
C ARG A 490 25.23 -14.56 18.92
N TRP A 491 23.94 -14.42 18.63
CA TRP A 491 23.46 -13.53 17.58
C TRP A 491 22.13 -12.90 17.96
N PHE A 492 21.89 -11.70 17.45
CA PHE A 492 20.58 -11.07 17.41
C PHE A 492 20.51 -10.12 16.22
N PHE A 493 19.34 -9.51 16.00
CA PHE A 493 19.16 -8.49 14.98
C PHE A 493 19.94 -7.21 15.32
N GLU A 494 20.36 -6.46 14.30
CA GLU A 494 21.12 -5.22 14.45
C GLU A 494 20.41 -4.05 13.75
N PRO A 495 20.11 -2.94 14.44
CA PRO A 495 19.57 -1.75 13.75
C PRO A 495 20.60 -1.12 12.80
N PHE A 496 20.15 -0.66 11.64
CA PHE A 496 20.98 0.07 10.67
C PHE A 496 21.22 1.52 11.14
N VAL A 497 22.16 1.70 12.07
CA VAL A 497 22.65 2.98 12.60
C VAL A 497 24.16 2.88 12.88
N PRO A 498 24.89 4.00 13.08
CA PRO A 498 26.31 3.96 13.41
C PRO A 498 26.61 3.04 14.60
N ASP A 499 27.74 2.33 14.53
CA ASP A 499 28.20 1.50 15.65
C ASP A 499 28.77 2.39 16.77
N ARG A 500 29.59 3.35 16.36
CA ARG A 500 30.19 4.35 17.24
C ARG A 500 30.13 5.72 16.59
N VAL A 501 30.16 6.74 17.42
CA VAL A 501 30.12 8.15 17.01
C VAL A 501 31.16 8.94 17.82
N ALA A 502 31.79 9.90 17.15
CA ALA A 502 32.73 10.82 17.77
C ALA A 502 31.98 12.04 18.32
N ILE A 503 32.15 12.32 19.61
CA ILE A 503 31.51 13.44 20.30
C ILE A 503 32.60 14.39 20.79
N PRO A 504 32.48 15.71 20.53
CA PRO A 504 33.45 16.69 21.03
C PRO A 504 33.66 16.58 22.55
N ASP A 505 34.92 16.63 22.98
CA ASP A 505 35.28 16.70 24.39
C ASP A 505 35.11 18.15 24.87
N VAL A 506 34.10 18.37 25.72
CA VAL A 506 33.77 19.69 26.28
C VAL A 506 34.92 20.24 27.14
N SER A 507 35.76 19.37 27.70
CA SER A 507 36.89 19.74 28.56
C SER A 507 38.18 20.02 27.79
N ARG A 508 38.29 19.56 26.53
CA ARG A 508 39.49 19.68 25.69
C ARG A 508 39.11 20.12 24.27
N PRO A 509 39.25 21.42 23.96
CA PRO A 509 38.96 21.94 22.62
C PRO A 509 39.74 21.18 21.54
N GLY A 510 39.03 20.58 20.58
CA GLY A 510 39.60 19.80 19.48
C GLY A 510 39.80 18.30 19.74
N ALA A 511 39.57 17.82 20.96
CA ALA A 511 39.48 16.37 21.23
C ALA A 511 38.04 15.86 21.05
N ALA A 512 37.89 14.56 20.78
CA ALA A 512 36.60 13.89 20.69
C ALA A 512 36.64 12.51 21.35
N HIS A 513 35.54 12.12 22.01
CA HIS A 513 35.34 10.79 22.54
C HIS A 513 34.59 9.93 21.53
N ASN A 514 35.15 8.78 21.18
CA ASN A 514 34.45 7.79 20.35
C ASN A 514 33.63 6.87 21.25
N VAL A 515 32.31 6.98 21.25
CA VAL A 515 31.39 6.20 22.11
C VAL A 515 30.45 5.34 21.29
N ALA A 516 29.85 4.31 21.91
CA ALA A 516 28.83 3.51 21.23
C ALA A 516 27.55 4.33 21.04
N TRP A 517 26.91 4.23 19.88
CA TRP A 517 25.75 5.06 19.55
C TRP A 517 24.60 4.92 20.56
N GLU A 518 24.35 3.70 21.06
CA GLU A 518 23.28 3.43 22.03
C GLU A 518 23.54 3.96 23.44
N THR A 519 24.77 4.39 23.76
CA THR A 519 25.08 5.00 25.06
C THR A 519 24.76 6.48 25.12
N LEU A 520 24.47 7.10 23.97
CA LEU A 520 24.06 8.49 23.91
C LEU A 520 22.68 8.71 24.49
N SER A 521 22.40 9.93 24.95
CA SER A 521 21.05 10.29 25.37
C SER A 521 20.10 10.30 24.16
N THR A 522 18.82 10.01 24.40
CA THR A 522 17.82 10.03 23.32
C THR A 522 17.55 11.45 22.84
N ASP A 523 17.67 12.45 23.72
CA ASP A 523 17.59 13.87 23.35
C ASP A 523 18.67 14.28 22.34
N GLU A 524 19.92 13.87 22.58
CA GLU A 524 21.03 14.19 21.69
C GLU A 524 20.84 13.54 20.32
N LEU A 525 20.42 12.27 20.29
CA LEU A 525 20.11 11.55 19.05
C LEU A 525 18.91 12.15 18.30
N ALA A 526 17.88 12.62 19.01
CA ALA A 526 16.71 13.23 18.39
C ALA A 526 17.02 14.61 17.79
N THR A 527 18.00 15.34 18.31
CA THR A 527 18.26 16.74 17.94
C THR A 527 19.48 16.94 17.05
N ASN A 528 20.43 16.01 17.02
CA ASN A 528 21.69 16.16 16.28
C ASN A 528 21.74 15.31 14.99
N PRO A 529 21.61 15.94 13.80
CA PRO A 529 21.64 15.22 12.52
C PRO A 529 23.00 14.58 12.21
N ALA A 530 24.11 15.05 12.80
CA ALA A 530 25.44 14.48 12.61
C ALA A 530 25.51 13.00 13.05
N LEU A 531 24.70 12.61 14.05
CA LEU A 531 24.67 11.27 14.61
C LEU A 531 23.95 10.24 13.74
N TRP A 532 23.44 10.66 12.59
CA TRP A 532 22.74 9.85 11.60
C TRP A 532 23.39 9.93 10.21
N GLN A 533 24.49 10.66 10.07
CA GLN A 533 25.12 10.90 8.77
C GLN A 533 25.72 9.61 8.19
N LEU A 534 25.65 9.53 6.86
CA LEU A 534 26.37 8.54 6.06
C LEU A 534 27.72 9.15 5.69
N SER A 535 28.67 9.15 6.64
CA SER A 535 29.99 9.78 6.48
C SER A 535 30.96 8.88 5.72
N PRO A 536 31.72 9.40 4.73
CA PRO A 536 32.66 8.63 3.92
C PRO A 536 33.74 7.90 4.72
N ASP A 537 34.10 8.42 5.90
CA ASP A 537 35.13 7.85 6.77
C ASP A 537 34.61 6.67 7.63
N THR A 538 33.36 6.25 7.47
CA THR A 538 32.73 5.20 8.27
C THR A 538 32.24 4.03 7.43
N ASN A 539 32.44 2.81 7.92
CA ASN A 539 32.10 1.59 7.16
C ASN A 539 30.73 0.99 7.51
N TRP A 540 30.06 1.48 8.57
CA TRP A 540 28.85 0.84 9.11
C TRP A 540 27.70 0.75 8.10
N HIS A 541 27.61 1.72 7.18
CA HIS A 541 26.55 1.81 6.17
C HIS A 541 26.88 1.05 4.87
N GLY A 542 28.15 0.77 4.58
CA GLY A 542 28.58 0.01 3.41
C GLY A 542 28.33 0.66 2.04
N PHE A 543 27.91 1.92 1.97
CA PHE A 543 27.84 2.69 0.71
C PHE A 543 29.20 3.28 0.31
N PRO A 544 29.64 3.12 -0.95
CA PRO A 544 30.88 3.71 -1.45
C PRO A 544 30.69 5.17 -1.91
N ASP A 545 31.80 5.89 -2.10
CA ASP A 545 31.89 7.17 -2.81
C ASP A 545 30.92 8.26 -2.32
N LEU A 546 30.74 8.36 -0.99
CA LEU A 546 29.90 9.38 -0.37
C LEU A 546 30.62 10.73 -0.25
N ALA A 547 29.84 11.81 -0.34
CA ALA A 547 30.31 13.15 0.02
C ALA A 547 29.89 13.50 1.45
N GLU A 548 30.78 14.14 2.20
CA GLU A 548 30.53 14.58 3.57
C GLU A 548 29.25 15.44 3.66
N GLY A 549 28.39 15.13 4.65
CA GLY A 549 27.11 15.81 4.88
C GLY A 549 26.01 15.54 3.84
N PHE A 550 26.32 14.89 2.71
CA PHE A 550 25.38 14.73 1.60
C PHE A 550 24.16 13.90 1.95
N ALA A 551 24.31 12.85 2.76
CA ALA A 551 23.21 11.96 3.11
C ALA A 551 23.19 11.58 4.60
N MET A 552 22.00 11.28 5.11
CA MET A 552 21.80 10.68 6.43
C MET A 552 20.80 9.52 6.34
N THR A 553 20.81 8.63 7.32
CA THR A 553 19.74 7.63 7.48
C THR A 553 18.54 8.25 8.19
N ASP A 554 17.34 7.93 7.74
CA ASP A 554 16.07 8.38 8.29
C ASP A 554 15.76 7.66 9.62
N PRO A 555 15.66 8.37 10.75
CA PRO A 555 15.25 7.79 12.03
C PRO A 555 13.89 7.08 11.97
N ASN A 556 12.98 7.56 11.12
CA ASN A 556 11.63 7.02 10.96
C ASN A 556 11.56 5.76 10.09
N LYS A 557 12.70 5.29 9.56
CA LYS A 557 12.84 4.01 8.85
C LYS A 557 13.58 3.03 9.75
N LEU A 558 12.86 2.18 10.48
CA LEU A 558 13.46 1.13 11.30
C LEU A 558 13.93 -0.03 10.41
N THR A 559 15.18 0.05 9.96
CA THR A 559 15.83 -1.05 9.24
C THR A 559 16.59 -1.94 10.22
N LEU A 560 16.25 -3.23 10.25
CA LEU A 560 16.92 -4.26 11.04
C LEU A 560 17.70 -5.19 10.11
N LEU A 561 18.99 -5.34 10.38
CA LEU A 561 19.88 -6.27 9.72
C LEU A 561 19.81 -7.64 10.41
N THR A 562 19.82 -8.69 9.59
CA THR A 562 19.93 -10.07 10.01
C THR A 562 21.35 -10.58 9.78
N PRO A 563 21.87 -11.54 10.57
CA PRO A 563 23.18 -12.16 10.31
C PRO A 563 23.33 -12.64 8.86
N GLY A 564 24.52 -12.53 8.29
CA GLY A 564 24.81 -13.04 6.94
C GLY A 564 25.93 -12.30 6.19
N PHE A 565 26.34 -11.13 6.66
CA PHE A 565 27.45 -10.38 6.09
C PHE A 565 28.43 -9.97 7.18
N ASP A 566 29.71 -9.99 6.86
CA ASP A 566 30.73 -9.30 7.63
C ASP A 566 30.57 -7.79 7.42
N ARG A 567 30.44 -7.04 8.51
CA ARG A 567 30.12 -5.59 8.44
C ARG A 567 31.31 -4.72 8.06
N ALA A 568 32.54 -5.20 8.26
CA ALA A 568 33.74 -4.44 7.95
C ALA A 568 34.09 -4.55 6.46
N THR A 569 33.87 -5.73 5.87
CA THR A 569 34.25 -6.05 4.49
C THR A 569 33.08 -6.06 3.52
N GLY A 570 31.85 -6.21 4.01
CA GLY A 570 30.66 -6.43 3.18
C GLY A 570 30.57 -7.83 2.54
N ALA A 571 31.51 -8.73 2.86
CA ALA A 571 31.52 -10.09 2.32
C ALA A 571 30.46 -10.97 2.99
N TYR A 572 29.96 -11.97 2.26
CA TYR A 572 29.08 -12.99 2.86
C TYR A 572 29.82 -13.75 3.97
N ALA A 573 29.21 -13.76 5.16
CA ALA A 573 29.65 -14.61 6.27
C ALA A 573 29.39 -16.09 5.96
N GLU A 574 30.04 -16.99 6.70
CA GLU A 574 29.82 -18.44 6.52
C GLU A 574 28.38 -18.85 6.88
N HIS A 575 27.84 -18.27 7.96
CA HIS A 575 26.46 -18.46 8.40
C HIS A 575 25.64 -17.19 8.21
N GLY A 576 24.33 -17.35 7.99
CA GLY A 576 23.40 -16.24 7.85
C GLY A 576 21.95 -16.66 7.97
N ILE A 577 21.12 -15.67 8.26
CA ILE A 577 19.69 -15.79 8.48
C ILE A 577 19.00 -14.88 7.47
N PRO A 578 18.54 -15.42 6.34
CA PRO A 578 17.90 -14.60 5.31
C PRO A 578 16.64 -13.90 5.82
N ALA A 579 16.57 -12.58 5.63
CA ALA A 579 15.43 -11.76 6.02
C ALA A 579 14.08 -12.22 5.45
N PRO A 580 13.97 -12.82 4.24
CA PRO A 580 12.69 -13.34 3.75
C PRO A 580 12.08 -14.45 4.62
N VAL A 581 12.92 -15.24 5.31
CA VAL A 581 12.45 -16.29 6.24
C VAL A 581 11.88 -15.62 7.49
N VAL A 582 12.61 -14.66 8.06
CA VAL A 582 12.14 -13.88 9.22
C VAL A 582 10.85 -13.13 8.90
N ALA A 583 10.78 -12.49 7.73
CA ALA A 583 9.59 -11.77 7.29
C ALA A 583 8.37 -12.69 7.10
N GLN A 584 8.56 -13.93 6.63
CA GLN A 584 7.47 -14.90 6.55
C GLN A 584 6.98 -15.30 7.94
N TYR A 585 7.91 -15.57 8.87
CA TYR A 585 7.58 -15.84 10.27
C TYR A 585 6.78 -14.70 10.92
N LEU A 586 7.26 -13.46 10.79
CA LEU A 586 6.59 -12.30 11.35
C LEU A 586 5.16 -12.15 10.80
N ARG A 587 4.95 -12.36 9.49
CA ARG A 587 3.62 -12.27 8.85
C ARG A 587 2.63 -13.29 9.41
N GLU A 588 3.05 -14.54 9.60
CA GLU A 588 2.20 -15.57 10.23
C GLU A 588 1.91 -15.25 11.70
N ASN A 589 2.79 -14.48 12.34
CA ASN A 589 2.61 -13.95 13.70
C ASN A 589 2.03 -12.51 13.71
N ARG A 590 1.33 -12.11 12.63
CA ARG A 590 0.57 -10.84 12.51
C ARG A 590 1.43 -9.57 12.61
N ILE A 591 2.74 -9.67 12.37
CA ILE A 591 3.66 -8.55 12.26
C ILE A 591 4.08 -8.42 10.80
N VAL A 592 3.71 -7.32 10.15
CA VAL A 592 4.01 -7.12 8.73
C VAL A 592 5.18 -6.15 8.60
N PRO A 593 6.38 -6.61 8.19
CA PRO A 593 7.42 -5.69 7.75
C PRO A 593 7.01 -5.04 6.42
N GLU A 594 7.32 -3.76 6.28
CA GLU A 594 7.05 -2.97 5.07
C GLU A 594 7.81 -3.55 3.87
N LYS A 595 9.08 -3.89 4.10
CA LYS A 595 9.99 -4.46 3.09
C LYS A 595 10.97 -5.43 3.73
N ASN A 596 11.50 -6.32 2.91
CA ASN A 596 12.70 -7.06 3.25
C ASN A 596 13.54 -7.36 1.99
N ASP A 597 14.86 -7.36 2.17
CA ASP A 597 15.85 -7.73 1.15
C ASP A 597 16.46 -9.10 1.44
N LEU A 598 17.73 -9.29 1.10
CA LEU A 598 18.52 -10.49 1.40
C LEU A 598 18.66 -10.67 2.91
N ASN A 599 19.16 -9.63 3.60
CA ASN A 599 19.47 -9.66 5.03
C ASN A 599 19.06 -8.37 5.77
N SER A 600 18.01 -7.70 5.30
CA SER A 600 17.42 -6.53 5.96
C SER A 600 15.88 -6.62 6.02
N LEU A 601 15.29 -6.08 7.08
CA LEU A 601 13.86 -5.90 7.31
C LEU A 601 13.60 -4.41 7.56
N LEU A 602 12.62 -3.82 6.89
CA LEU A 602 12.22 -2.43 7.09
C LEU A 602 10.84 -2.35 7.76
N PHE A 603 10.74 -1.51 8.79
CA PHE A 603 9.49 -1.11 9.43
C PHE A 603 9.37 0.42 9.39
N LEU A 604 8.17 0.91 9.11
CA LEU A 604 7.90 2.35 9.09
C LEU A 604 7.47 2.81 10.48
N LEU A 605 8.07 3.91 10.94
CA LEU A 605 7.64 4.62 12.13
C LEU A 605 6.84 5.85 11.71
N THR A 606 5.68 6.00 12.34
CA THR A 606 4.74 7.10 12.13
C THR A 606 4.11 7.44 13.48
N PRO A 607 3.53 8.64 13.67
CA PRO A 607 2.80 8.97 14.90
C PRO A 607 1.66 8.00 15.26
N GLY A 608 1.15 7.20 14.31
CA GLY A 608 0.19 6.12 14.59
C GLY A 608 0.81 4.82 15.15
N VAL A 609 2.12 4.75 15.42
CA VAL A 609 2.77 3.58 16.00
C VAL A 609 2.86 3.73 17.52
N GLU A 610 2.19 2.84 18.24
CA GLU A 610 2.22 2.80 19.70
C GLU A 610 3.42 2.00 20.26
N ALA A 611 3.84 2.32 21.48
CA ALA A 611 4.88 1.57 22.21
C ALA A 611 4.52 0.08 22.42
N SER A 612 3.23 -0.23 22.58
CA SER A 612 2.70 -1.61 22.66
C SER A 612 3.07 -2.45 21.44
N LYS A 613 2.98 -1.85 20.24
CA LYS A 613 3.35 -2.46 18.96
C LYS A 613 4.85 -2.69 18.86
N ALA A 614 5.67 -1.75 19.36
CA ALA A 614 7.12 -1.91 19.42
C ALA A 614 7.54 -3.09 20.32
N GLY A 615 6.89 -3.24 21.49
CA GLY A 615 7.09 -4.39 22.37
C GLY A 615 6.72 -5.73 21.71
N THR A 616 5.61 -5.76 20.98
CA THR A 616 5.16 -6.95 20.22
C THR A 616 6.18 -7.35 19.15
N LEU A 617 6.77 -6.39 18.43
CA LEU A 617 7.83 -6.66 17.47
C LEU A 617 9.04 -7.31 18.15
N ILE A 618 9.51 -6.74 19.26
CA ILE A 618 10.64 -7.30 20.04
C ILE A 618 10.35 -8.74 20.45
N SER A 619 9.19 -9.01 21.04
CA SER A 619 8.80 -10.36 21.45
C SER A 619 8.78 -11.34 20.26
N GLY A 620 8.29 -10.90 19.09
CA GLY A 620 8.31 -11.68 17.86
C GLY A 620 9.74 -12.01 17.40
N LEU A 621 10.66 -11.05 17.46
CA LEU A 621 12.07 -11.25 17.10
C LEU A 621 12.77 -12.24 18.06
N VAL A 622 12.51 -12.13 19.37
CA VAL A 622 13.04 -13.07 20.38
C VAL A 622 12.47 -14.47 20.18
N ALA A 623 11.17 -14.59 19.90
CA ALA A 623 10.54 -15.87 19.63
C ALA A 623 11.08 -16.53 18.36
N PHE A 624 11.31 -15.76 17.29
CA PHE A 624 11.97 -16.25 16.09
C PHE A 624 13.38 -16.79 16.39
N LYS A 625 14.19 -16.02 17.14
CA LYS A 625 15.54 -16.43 17.53
C LYS A 625 15.51 -17.77 18.28
N ARG A 626 14.64 -17.91 19.28
CA ARG A 626 14.50 -19.18 20.04
C ARG A 626 14.18 -20.35 19.11
N LEU A 627 13.16 -20.20 18.25
CA LEU A 627 12.76 -21.25 17.29
C LEU A 627 13.89 -21.60 16.32
N HIS A 628 14.68 -20.60 15.90
CA HIS A 628 15.83 -20.81 15.04
C HIS A 628 16.95 -21.56 15.78
N ASP A 629 17.27 -21.16 17.00
CA ASP A 629 18.34 -21.76 17.81
C ASP A 629 18.02 -23.19 18.27
N ASP A 630 16.73 -23.49 18.50
CA ASP A 630 16.23 -24.84 18.77
C ASP A 630 16.05 -25.68 17.50
N ASN A 631 16.30 -25.08 16.32
CA ASN A 631 16.07 -25.65 15.00
C ASN A 631 14.68 -26.31 14.90
N ALA A 632 13.64 -25.55 15.27
CA ALA A 632 12.25 -26.00 15.27
C ALA A 632 11.79 -26.46 13.87
N LEU A 633 10.79 -27.33 13.81
CA LEU A 633 10.19 -27.74 12.53
C LEU A 633 9.51 -26.53 11.87
N LEU A 634 9.60 -26.42 10.54
CA LEU A 634 8.88 -25.38 9.81
C LEU A 634 7.37 -25.47 9.99
N ALA A 635 6.84 -26.67 10.24
CA ALA A 635 5.44 -26.89 10.57
C ALA A 635 4.99 -26.17 11.85
N ASP A 636 5.91 -25.92 12.78
CA ASP A 636 5.65 -25.24 14.05
C ASP A 636 5.97 -23.74 13.95
N ALA A 637 7.04 -23.38 13.24
CA ALA A 637 7.49 -21.99 13.12
C ALA A 637 6.70 -21.18 12.09
N ILE A 638 6.40 -21.76 10.91
CA ILE A 638 5.68 -21.12 9.80
C ILE A 638 4.62 -22.09 9.20
N PRO A 639 3.59 -22.45 10.00
CA PRO A 639 2.62 -23.49 9.65
C PRO A 639 1.88 -23.23 8.33
N GLU A 640 1.45 -22.00 8.04
CA GLU A 640 0.70 -21.72 6.82
C GLU A 640 1.59 -21.87 5.58
N PHE A 641 2.84 -21.39 5.66
CA PHE A 641 3.83 -21.55 4.62
C PHE A 641 4.10 -23.03 4.32
N HIS A 642 4.29 -23.83 5.38
CA HIS A 642 4.54 -25.26 5.32
C HIS A 642 3.34 -26.02 4.73
N GLN A 643 2.12 -25.80 5.22
CA GLN A 643 0.92 -26.51 4.78
C GLN A 643 0.70 -26.37 3.26
N ARG A 644 0.90 -25.17 2.71
CA ARG A 644 0.75 -24.91 1.26
C ARG A 644 1.83 -25.58 0.40
N ARG A 645 2.92 -26.07 1.01
CA ARG A 645 4.11 -26.61 0.31
C ARG A 645 4.67 -27.87 1.00
N ARG A 646 3.78 -28.68 1.58
CA ARG A 646 4.13 -29.85 2.38
C ARG A 646 5.08 -30.81 1.66
N ALA A 647 4.89 -31.02 0.36
CA ALA A 647 5.75 -31.91 -0.45
C ALA A 647 7.25 -31.54 -0.39
N ARG A 648 7.59 -30.23 -0.39
CA ARG A 648 8.99 -29.76 -0.35
C ARG A 648 9.54 -29.58 1.06
N TYR A 649 8.69 -29.25 2.03
CA TYR A 649 9.12 -28.79 3.36
C TYR A 649 8.74 -29.74 4.51
N ALA A 650 8.20 -30.92 4.22
CA ALA A 650 7.95 -31.94 5.24
C ALA A 650 9.27 -32.31 5.95
N GLY A 651 9.27 -32.24 7.29
CA GLY A 651 10.44 -32.55 8.11
C GLY A 651 11.58 -31.53 8.06
N VAL A 652 11.47 -30.47 7.24
CA VAL A 652 12.49 -29.41 7.17
C VAL A 652 12.40 -28.54 8.43
N ARG A 653 13.57 -28.16 8.96
CA ARG A 653 13.70 -27.32 10.14
C ARG A 653 14.15 -25.90 9.79
N LEU A 654 13.88 -24.97 10.71
CA LEU A 654 14.02 -23.54 10.46
C LEU A 654 15.47 -23.10 10.19
N ARG A 655 16.43 -23.54 11.02
CA ARG A 655 17.85 -23.21 10.86
C ARG A 655 18.43 -23.83 9.60
N ASP A 656 17.99 -25.04 9.26
CA ASP A 656 18.42 -25.74 8.05
C ASP A 656 17.96 -24.99 6.78
N LEU A 657 16.72 -24.49 6.77
CA LEU A 657 16.21 -23.65 5.67
C LEU A 657 17.01 -22.35 5.54
N CYS A 658 17.27 -21.66 6.66
CA CYS A 658 18.10 -20.45 6.66
C CYS A 658 19.49 -20.74 6.07
N GLY A 659 20.14 -21.82 6.51
CA GLY A 659 21.44 -22.24 6.02
C GLY A 659 21.44 -22.63 4.53
N GLU A 660 20.41 -23.33 4.05
CA GLU A 660 20.23 -23.66 2.63
C GLU A 660 20.17 -22.38 1.78
N MET A 661 19.28 -21.45 2.15
CA MET A 661 19.10 -20.19 1.43
C MET A 661 20.34 -19.30 1.49
N HIS A 662 21.01 -19.22 2.64
CA HIS A 662 22.22 -18.42 2.81
C HIS A 662 23.40 -18.94 1.99
N ARG A 663 23.68 -20.25 2.06
CA ARG A 663 24.75 -20.88 1.26
C ARG A 663 24.56 -20.61 -0.22
N PHE A 664 23.33 -20.64 -0.68
CA PHE A 664 23.01 -20.34 -2.05
C PHE A 664 23.27 -18.86 -2.40
N PHE A 665 22.81 -17.91 -1.57
CA PHE A 665 23.07 -16.47 -1.81
C PHE A 665 24.57 -16.17 -1.85
N ARG A 666 25.33 -16.80 -0.95
CA ARG A 666 26.78 -16.71 -0.89
C ARG A 666 27.45 -17.32 -2.13
N ALA A 667 27.07 -18.54 -2.52
CA ALA A 667 27.68 -19.24 -3.65
C ALA A 667 27.47 -18.53 -4.99
N ALA A 668 26.32 -17.86 -5.15
CA ALA A 668 26.00 -17.10 -6.35
C ALA A 668 26.37 -15.61 -6.26
N ASP A 669 26.91 -15.16 -5.13
CA ASP A 669 27.22 -13.76 -4.84
C ASP A 669 26.09 -12.77 -5.25
N VAL A 670 24.90 -13.08 -4.76
CA VAL A 670 23.64 -12.40 -5.14
C VAL A 670 23.72 -10.89 -4.84
N SER A 671 24.38 -10.51 -3.75
CA SER A 671 24.59 -9.11 -3.37
C SER A 671 25.43 -8.34 -4.38
N ALA A 672 26.59 -8.88 -4.80
CA ALA A 672 27.42 -8.23 -5.79
C ALA A 672 26.74 -8.14 -7.17
N LEU A 673 26.00 -9.18 -7.57
CA LEU A 673 25.17 -9.16 -8.77
C LEU A 673 24.11 -8.04 -8.71
N GLN A 674 23.47 -7.87 -7.54
CA GLN A 674 22.48 -6.81 -7.34
C GLN A 674 23.12 -5.42 -7.41
N ALA A 675 24.29 -5.22 -6.80
CA ALA A 675 24.97 -3.93 -6.84
C ALA A 675 25.44 -3.55 -8.25
N ARG A 676 26.04 -4.51 -8.98
CA ARG A 676 26.55 -4.29 -10.36
C ARG A 676 25.47 -3.81 -11.33
N GLN A 677 24.23 -4.27 -11.20
CA GLN A 677 23.12 -3.86 -12.08
C GLN A 677 22.80 -2.35 -12.05
N PHE A 678 23.25 -1.63 -11.01
CA PHE A 678 23.03 -0.19 -10.87
C PHE A 678 24.30 0.62 -11.13
N MET A 679 25.41 -0.04 -11.51
CA MET A 679 26.66 0.63 -11.83
C MET A 679 26.71 1.07 -13.31
N PRO A 680 27.40 2.18 -13.64
CA PRO A 680 27.46 2.71 -15.00
C PRO A 680 27.88 1.69 -16.07
N GLU A 681 28.78 0.76 -15.74
CA GLU A 681 29.35 -0.20 -16.71
C GLU A 681 28.33 -1.25 -17.18
N HIS A 682 27.29 -1.46 -16.36
CA HIS A 682 26.20 -2.41 -16.59
C HIS A 682 24.89 -1.74 -17.02
N MET A 683 24.89 -0.41 -17.21
CA MET A 683 23.71 0.31 -17.69
C MET A 683 23.31 -0.17 -19.10
N PRO A 684 22.02 -0.47 -19.34
CA PRO A 684 21.54 -0.84 -20.67
C PRO A 684 21.75 0.30 -21.67
N GLU A 685 22.05 -0.04 -22.92
CA GLU A 685 22.17 0.95 -23.99
C GLU A 685 20.80 1.54 -24.33
N ILE A 686 20.73 2.85 -24.50
CA ILE A 686 19.51 3.58 -24.87
C ILE A 686 19.37 3.53 -26.40
N ALA A 687 18.54 2.61 -26.89
CA ALA A 687 18.30 2.41 -28.32
C ALA A 687 17.18 3.30 -28.89
N MET A 688 16.18 3.67 -28.07
CA MET A 688 15.10 4.58 -28.45
C MET A 688 14.47 5.25 -27.23
N SER A 689 13.61 6.24 -27.47
CA SER A 689 12.90 6.93 -26.39
C SER A 689 11.91 5.99 -25.67
N PRO A 690 11.68 6.17 -24.36
CA PRO A 690 10.63 5.43 -23.64
C PRO A 690 9.23 5.62 -24.24
N ARG A 691 8.96 6.80 -24.81
CA ARG A 691 7.71 7.09 -25.51
C ARG A 691 7.53 6.26 -26.76
N ASP A 692 8.56 6.14 -27.59
CA ASP A 692 8.50 5.35 -28.82
C ASP A 692 8.39 3.86 -28.51
N ALA A 693 9.16 3.37 -27.55
CA ALA A 693 9.06 2.00 -27.09
C ALA A 693 7.64 1.67 -26.56
N ALA A 694 7.01 2.60 -25.85
CA ALA A 694 5.61 2.46 -25.42
C ALA A 694 4.63 2.47 -26.60
N ARG A 695 4.89 3.24 -27.67
CA ARG A 695 4.06 3.22 -28.89
C ARG A 695 4.06 1.85 -29.57
N TYR A 696 5.21 1.17 -29.64
CA TYR A 696 5.28 -0.22 -30.14
C TYR A 696 4.43 -1.15 -29.28
N LEU A 697 4.50 -1.03 -27.94
CA LEU A 697 3.64 -1.79 -27.03
C LEU A 697 2.15 -1.53 -27.30
N PHE A 698 1.75 -0.27 -27.46
CA PHE A 698 0.34 0.10 -27.68
C PHE A 698 -0.19 -0.32 -29.05
N ARG A 699 0.67 -0.37 -30.07
CA ARG A 699 0.34 -0.92 -31.39
C ARG A 699 0.37 -2.43 -31.45
N ASN A 700 0.76 -3.08 -30.34
CA ASN A 700 0.96 -4.52 -30.26
C ASN A 700 2.06 -5.03 -31.22
N ASP A 701 3.04 -4.18 -31.51
CA ASP A 701 4.22 -4.48 -32.33
C ASP A 701 5.36 -4.99 -31.42
N VAL A 702 5.09 -6.05 -30.63
CA VAL A 702 5.99 -6.57 -29.60
C VAL A 702 5.94 -8.09 -29.50
N ASP A 703 7.07 -8.69 -29.09
CA ASP A 703 7.16 -10.12 -28.78
C ASP A 703 7.20 -10.36 -27.25
N TYR A 704 6.73 -11.53 -26.81
CA TYR A 704 6.99 -12.04 -25.46
C TYR A 704 8.11 -13.06 -25.51
N LEU A 705 9.27 -12.73 -24.93
CA LEU A 705 10.46 -13.55 -24.99
C LEU A 705 10.81 -14.15 -23.62
N PRO A 706 11.36 -15.38 -23.59
CA PRO A 706 12.01 -15.90 -22.39
C PRO A 706 13.31 -15.12 -22.12
N ILE A 707 13.79 -15.13 -20.87
CA ILE A 707 14.91 -14.28 -20.44
C ILE A 707 16.22 -14.60 -21.18
N GLU A 708 16.43 -15.86 -21.55
CA GLU A 708 17.55 -16.32 -22.36
C GLU A 708 17.60 -15.71 -23.77
N ALA A 709 16.50 -15.12 -24.25
CA ALA A 709 16.36 -14.57 -25.60
C ALA A 709 16.20 -13.04 -25.65
N ILE A 710 16.40 -12.32 -24.54
CA ILE A 710 16.21 -10.85 -24.50
C ILE A 710 17.47 -10.05 -24.91
N ALA A 711 18.64 -10.69 -24.99
CA ALA A 711 19.85 -10.05 -25.49
C ALA A 711 19.62 -9.55 -26.94
N GLY A 712 20.03 -8.33 -27.23
CA GLY A 712 19.85 -7.63 -28.50
C GLY A 712 18.43 -7.09 -28.74
N ARG A 713 17.53 -7.21 -27.75
CA ARG A 713 16.12 -6.81 -27.88
C ARG A 713 15.86 -5.52 -27.10
N ILE A 714 14.97 -4.68 -27.64
CA ILE A 714 14.53 -3.44 -27.00
C ILE A 714 13.36 -3.75 -26.07
N ALA A 715 13.49 -3.37 -24.80
CA ALA A 715 12.39 -3.46 -23.86
C ALA A 715 11.34 -2.39 -24.16
N THR A 716 10.07 -2.76 -24.24
CA THR A 716 8.95 -1.81 -24.37
C THR A 716 8.26 -1.52 -23.05
N THR A 717 8.65 -2.23 -21.99
CA THR A 717 8.18 -2.04 -20.63
C THR A 717 9.37 -2.01 -19.68
N PRO A 718 9.37 -1.18 -18.63
CA PRO A 718 10.37 -1.27 -17.57
C PRO A 718 10.47 -2.69 -16.94
N PHE A 719 11.68 -3.17 -16.57
CA PHE A 719 12.01 -4.53 -16.02
C PHE A 719 12.57 -4.71 -14.54
N VAL A 720 11.81 -4.99 -13.46
CA VAL A 720 12.29 -4.78 -12.04
C VAL A 720 12.66 -6.15 -11.59
N VAL A 721 13.89 -6.25 -11.12
CA VAL A 721 14.27 -7.37 -10.31
C VAL A 721 13.92 -7.07 -8.86
N TYR A 722 13.15 -7.98 -8.26
CA TYR A 722 12.97 -8.06 -6.82
C TYR A 722 13.84 -9.22 -6.29
N PRO A 723 14.60 -9.09 -5.19
CA PRO A 723 14.47 -8.11 -4.11
C PRO A 723 14.67 -6.65 -4.58
N PRO A 724 13.70 -5.77 -4.26
CA PRO A 724 13.23 -5.74 -2.88
C PRO A 724 11.72 -5.70 -2.48
N ARG A 725 10.73 -6.25 -3.22
CA ARG A 725 9.31 -6.23 -2.74
C ARG A 725 8.61 -7.59 -2.78
N HIS A 726 7.84 -7.86 -1.73
CA HIS A 726 7.15 -9.13 -1.48
C HIS A 726 5.85 -9.35 -2.27
N ARG A 727 5.46 -10.63 -2.28
CA ARG A 727 4.33 -11.28 -2.96
C ARG A 727 2.95 -10.66 -2.65
N HIS A 728 2.25 -10.27 -3.71
CA HIS A 728 0.87 -10.68 -4.03
C HIS A 728 0.44 -10.39 -5.49
N HIS A 729 1.35 -9.83 -6.29
CA HIS A 729 1.24 -9.87 -7.75
C HIS A 729 2.42 -10.66 -8.31
N ARG A 730 2.23 -11.28 -9.49
CA ARG A 730 3.34 -11.79 -10.35
C ARG A 730 4.54 -10.84 -10.25
N ALA A 731 5.78 -11.31 -10.35
CA ALA A 731 6.95 -10.43 -10.55
C ALA A 731 6.56 -9.30 -11.53
N ARG A 732 6.35 -8.10 -10.99
CA ARG A 732 5.95 -6.90 -11.71
C ARG A 732 7.19 -6.02 -11.82
N ARG A 733 7.33 -5.35 -12.95
CA ARG A 733 8.60 -5.11 -13.64
C ARG A 733 8.91 -3.57 -13.74
N ALA A 734 10.11 -3.08 -13.39
CA ALA A 734 10.95 -1.87 -13.64
C ALA A 734 12.50 -2.02 -13.44
N ALA A 735 13.23 -2.04 -14.55
CA ALA A 735 14.64 -1.78 -14.82
C ALA A 735 14.42 -0.80 -15.93
N ASP A 736 14.95 0.36 -15.69
CA ASP A 736 14.24 1.52 -16.15
C ASP A 736 14.65 1.80 -17.58
N GLY A 737 13.73 1.63 -18.50
CA GLY A 737 14.09 1.79 -19.90
C GLY A 737 13.19 0.99 -20.79
N ALA A 738 11.92 1.41 -20.86
CA ALA A 738 11.29 1.31 -22.16
C ALA A 738 12.24 2.02 -23.15
N GLY A 739 12.64 1.35 -24.23
CA GLY A 739 13.56 1.85 -25.23
C GLY A 739 15.03 1.49 -25.02
N GLN A 740 15.38 0.63 -24.07
CA GLN A 740 16.76 0.17 -23.85
C GLN A 740 16.99 -1.27 -24.37
N THR A 741 18.23 -1.58 -24.79
CA THR A 741 18.69 -2.95 -25.15
C THR A 741 19.35 -3.66 -23.97
N HIS A 742 19.10 -4.95 -23.82
CA HIS A 742 19.47 -5.70 -22.61
C HIS A 742 20.80 -6.48 -22.67
N ASP A 743 21.75 -6.15 -23.54
CA ASP A 743 22.93 -7.00 -23.79
C ASP A 743 23.72 -7.38 -22.53
N ARG A 744 24.23 -6.39 -21.78
CA ARG A 744 25.06 -6.62 -20.58
C ARG A 744 24.24 -6.94 -19.34
N LEU A 745 23.13 -6.22 -19.14
CA LEU A 745 22.21 -6.45 -18.02
C LEU A 745 21.59 -7.86 -18.07
N SER A 746 21.39 -8.45 -19.25
CA SER A 746 20.80 -9.79 -19.39
C SER A 746 21.63 -10.90 -18.76
N GLN A 747 22.97 -10.79 -18.68
CA GLN A 747 23.79 -11.84 -18.10
C GLN A 747 23.69 -11.82 -16.57
N ASP A 748 23.96 -10.68 -15.93
CA ASP A 748 23.85 -10.56 -14.47
C ASP A 748 22.41 -10.75 -13.96
N VAL A 749 21.40 -10.33 -14.73
CA VAL A 749 20.00 -10.57 -14.41
C VAL A 749 19.62 -12.04 -14.64
N ARG A 750 20.15 -12.70 -15.68
CA ARG A 750 19.99 -14.15 -15.85
C ARG A 750 20.62 -14.88 -14.68
N ASP A 751 21.82 -14.51 -14.30
CA ASP A 751 22.52 -15.12 -13.18
C ASP A 751 21.74 -14.84 -11.89
N LEU A 752 21.30 -13.62 -11.62
CA LEU A 752 20.44 -13.33 -10.47
C LEU A 752 19.10 -14.10 -10.49
N LEU A 753 18.44 -14.25 -11.64
CA LEU A 753 17.14 -14.95 -11.74
C LEU A 753 17.25 -16.48 -11.82
N GLN A 754 18.38 -17.00 -12.30
CA GLN A 754 18.74 -18.42 -12.22
C GLN A 754 19.18 -18.77 -10.79
N HIS A 755 19.77 -17.80 -10.09
CA HIS A 755 20.37 -17.94 -8.77
C HIS A 755 19.68 -17.11 -7.68
N VAL A 756 18.34 -17.02 -7.63
CA VAL A 756 17.56 -16.61 -6.43
C VAL A 756 16.52 -17.72 -6.14
N PRO A 757 16.57 -18.45 -5.01
CA PRO A 757 15.64 -19.54 -4.76
C PRO A 757 14.33 -18.93 -4.29
N GLY A 758 13.40 -18.77 -5.22
CA GLY A 758 12.09 -18.22 -4.92
C GLY A 758 11.13 -19.22 -4.28
N LEU A 759 11.53 -20.10 -3.33
CA LEU A 759 10.61 -21.07 -2.71
C LEU A 759 9.71 -21.79 -3.76
N ARG A 760 10.30 -22.05 -4.95
CA ARG A 760 9.83 -22.89 -6.07
C ARG A 760 10.93 -23.03 -7.14
N ARG A 761 11.38 -24.27 -7.37
CA ARG A 761 11.26 -24.97 -8.66
C ARG A 761 10.83 -26.41 -8.38
N ARG A 762 9.66 -26.74 -8.93
CA ARG A 762 9.13 -28.06 -9.35
C ARG A 762 9.59 -29.32 -8.60
N ASP A 763 8.61 -30.00 -8.00
CA ASP A 763 8.50 -31.46 -8.09
C ASP A 763 8.38 -31.89 -9.57
N PRO A 764 8.91 -33.05 -9.95
CA PRO A 764 9.07 -33.50 -11.33
C PRO A 764 7.74 -34.01 -11.90
N GLY A 765 7.19 -33.26 -12.84
CA GLY A 765 6.00 -33.65 -13.60
C GLY A 765 5.90 -32.80 -14.85
N GLY A 766 6.65 -33.19 -15.88
CA GLY A 766 6.49 -32.85 -17.29
C GLY A 766 6.10 -31.41 -17.64
N LEU A 767 7.08 -30.62 -18.10
CA LEU A 767 7.00 -29.79 -19.31
C LEU A 767 8.31 -29.00 -19.42
N GLN A 768 9.28 -29.63 -20.07
CA GLN A 768 10.32 -28.98 -20.87
C GLN A 768 10.24 -29.62 -22.27
N GLY A 769 10.29 -28.80 -23.31
CA GLY A 769 10.65 -29.21 -24.67
C GLY A 769 9.54 -29.84 -25.51
N GLY A 770 8.92 -29.02 -26.36
CA GLY A 770 7.91 -29.47 -27.33
C GLY A 770 7.66 -28.52 -28.50
N ARG A 771 8.74 -28.00 -29.11
CA ARG A 771 8.88 -27.53 -30.51
C ARG A 771 7.94 -26.43 -31.01
N CYS A 772 8.48 -25.20 -31.03
CA CYS A 772 8.33 -24.34 -32.19
C CYS A 772 9.36 -24.79 -33.23
N GLU A 773 8.94 -25.61 -34.18
CA GLU A 773 9.67 -25.84 -35.43
C GLU A 773 8.66 -25.73 -36.57
N ARG A 774 9.03 -24.91 -37.56
CA ARG A 774 8.42 -24.72 -38.90
C ARG A 774 7.32 -23.66 -39.00
N ALA A 775 7.75 -22.41 -39.11
CA ALA A 775 7.28 -21.54 -40.19
C ALA A 775 8.37 -21.48 -41.29
N HIS A 776 8.48 -22.56 -42.07
CA HIS A 776 9.07 -22.54 -43.39
C HIS A 776 8.20 -23.42 -44.27
N ARG A 777 7.34 -22.80 -45.08
CA ARG A 777 7.27 -23.04 -46.52
C ARG A 777 6.13 -22.26 -47.15
N ALA A 778 6.56 -21.51 -48.16
CA ALA A 778 5.78 -20.99 -49.26
C ALA A 778 4.84 -22.04 -49.89
N LEU A 779 3.82 -21.50 -50.57
CA LEU A 779 3.03 -22.09 -51.65
C LEU A 779 3.54 -23.44 -52.21
N HIS A 780 2.67 -24.45 -52.24
CA HIS A 780 2.27 -25.09 -53.51
C HIS A 780 1.11 -26.09 -53.34
N LEU A 781 0.29 -26.15 -54.40
CA LEU A 781 -0.91 -26.96 -54.60
C LEU A 781 -0.62 -28.44 -54.91
N ARG A 782 -1.60 -29.29 -54.57
CA ARG A 782 -2.16 -30.45 -55.33
C ARG A 782 -2.14 -31.78 -54.57
N GLY A 783 -3.27 -32.49 -54.67
CA GLY A 783 -3.29 -33.96 -54.83
C GLY A 783 -4.18 -34.78 -53.88
N ARG A 784 -5.38 -35.12 -54.36
CA ARG A 784 -6.34 -36.12 -53.82
C ARG A 784 -5.73 -37.50 -53.54
N ARG A 785 -6.27 -38.25 -52.57
CA ARG A 785 -7.01 -39.54 -52.76
C ARG A 785 -7.61 -40.09 -51.45
N VAL A 786 -8.62 -40.94 -51.64
CA VAL A 786 -9.71 -41.39 -50.74
C VAL A 786 -9.53 -42.87 -50.34
N ALA A 787 -9.80 -43.19 -49.06
CA ALA A 787 -10.39 -44.40 -48.42
C ALA A 787 -9.81 -45.83 -48.74
N PRO A 788 -10.21 -46.96 -48.07
CA PRO A 788 -11.35 -47.17 -47.15
C PRO A 788 -11.16 -48.10 -45.92
N MET A 789 -12.31 -48.27 -45.23
CA MET A 789 -12.69 -49.12 -44.08
C MET A 789 -12.57 -50.63 -44.29
N ASN A 790 -12.61 -51.40 -43.18
CA ASN A 790 -13.44 -52.60 -42.94
C ASN A 790 -13.41 -52.97 -41.44
N GLU A 791 -14.54 -52.97 -40.72
CA GLU A 791 -15.51 -54.08 -40.47
C GLU A 791 -15.03 -55.10 -39.41
N THR A 792 -15.42 -54.93 -38.13
CA THR A 792 -16.58 -55.51 -37.40
C THR A 792 -16.39 -56.95 -36.88
N ALA A 793 -16.46 -57.09 -35.56
CA ALA A 793 -16.88 -58.33 -34.88
C ALA A 793 -17.74 -57.94 -33.66
N ALA A 794 -19.00 -58.36 -33.69
CA ALA A 794 -20.00 -58.09 -32.66
C ALA A 794 -19.90 -59.09 -31.49
N ARG A 795 -20.05 -58.60 -30.25
CA ARG A 795 -20.38 -59.40 -29.06
C ARG A 795 -21.33 -58.61 -28.15
N ALA A 796 -22.41 -59.28 -27.74
CA ALA A 796 -23.37 -58.99 -26.68
C ALA A 796 -24.10 -57.64 -26.71
N SER A 797 -25.43 -57.71 -26.90
CA SER A 797 -26.38 -56.60 -26.79
C SER A 797 -26.42 -56.03 -25.36
N ASP A 798 -25.54 -55.07 -25.09
CA ASP A 798 -25.71 -54.11 -24.00
C ASP A 798 -26.60 -52.99 -24.55
N GLU A 799 -27.85 -52.89 -24.09
CA GLU A 799 -28.78 -51.87 -24.58
C GLU A 799 -28.14 -50.48 -24.36
N PRO A 800 -27.90 -49.68 -25.40
CA PRO A 800 -27.09 -48.48 -25.24
C PRO A 800 -27.78 -47.45 -24.35
N VAL A 801 -26.99 -46.69 -23.59
CA VAL A 801 -27.50 -45.50 -22.89
C VAL A 801 -27.99 -44.50 -23.94
N LEU A 802 -29.27 -44.16 -23.91
CA LEU A 802 -29.90 -43.21 -24.83
C LEU A 802 -30.03 -41.84 -24.16
N VAL A 803 -29.53 -40.78 -24.81
CA VAL A 803 -29.73 -39.40 -24.35
C VAL A 803 -30.87 -38.77 -25.15
N ARG A 804 -31.82 -38.14 -24.45
CA ARG A 804 -32.98 -37.47 -25.06
C ARG A 804 -33.40 -36.24 -24.26
N PRO A 805 -34.20 -35.32 -24.84
CA PRO A 805 -34.87 -34.28 -24.08
C PRO A 805 -35.72 -34.87 -22.94
N SER A 806 -35.67 -34.22 -21.78
CA SER A 806 -36.43 -34.62 -20.60
C SER A 806 -37.95 -34.45 -20.80
N ARG A 807 -38.72 -35.40 -20.24
CA ARG A 807 -40.18 -35.42 -20.16
C ARG A 807 -40.61 -35.12 -18.73
N GLU A 808 -41.88 -34.80 -18.55
CA GLU A 808 -42.44 -34.55 -17.21
C GLU A 808 -42.43 -35.79 -16.32
N SER A 809 -42.62 -36.97 -16.93
CA SER A 809 -42.49 -38.27 -16.27
C SER A 809 -41.08 -38.58 -15.74
N ASP A 810 -40.04 -37.86 -16.20
CA ASP A 810 -38.66 -38.12 -15.76
C ASP A 810 -38.30 -37.38 -14.44
N VAL A 811 -39.16 -36.45 -13.99
CA VAL A 811 -38.83 -35.52 -12.90
C VAL A 811 -38.54 -36.24 -11.59
N GLU A 812 -39.35 -37.22 -11.22
CA GLU A 812 -39.17 -37.95 -9.96
C GLU A 812 -37.81 -38.67 -9.91
N ALA A 813 -37.42 -39.33 -11.01
CA ALA A 813 -36.13 -40.01 -11.10
C ALA A 813 -34.95 -39.02 -11.08
N MET A 814 -35.08 -37.86 -11.75
CA MET A 814 -34.07 -36.80 -11.67
C MET A 814 -33.92 -36.25 -10.25
N LEU A 815 -35.03 -36.06 -9.54
CA LEU A 815 -35.03 -35.59 -8.17
C LEU A 815 -34.37 -36.60 -7.22
N ALA A 816 -34.60 -37.91 -7.42
CA ALA A 816 -33.90 -38.94 -6.67
C ALA A 816 -32.38 -38.87 -6.86
N ILE A 817 -31.91 -38.70 -8.10
CA ILE A 817 -30.48 -38.49 -8.41
C ILE A 817 -29.96 -37.21 -7.74
N TYR A 818 -30.69 -36.10 -7.83
CA TYR A 818 -30.29 -34.82 -7.24
C TYR A 818 -30.17 -34.90 -5.71
N ARG A 819 -31.20 -35.44 -5.04
CA ARG A 819 -31.23 -35.60 -3.58
C ARG A 819 -30.03 -36.40 -3.08
N HIS A 820 -29.63 -37.45 -3.80
CA HIS A 820 -28.43 -38.21 -3.48
C HIS A 820 -27.15 -37.34 -3.55
N HIS A 821 -26.96 -36.57 -4.63
CA HIS A 821 -25.74 -35.76 -4.81
C HIS A 821 -25.68 -34.49 -3.95
N VAL A 822 -26.83 -33.97 -3.50
CA VAL A 822 -26.90 -32.72 -2.70
C VAL A 822 -26.98 -32.99 -1.20
N ARG A 823 -27.60 -34.10 -0.76
CA ARG A 823 -27.64 -34.46 0.67
C ARG A 823 -26.37 -35.17 1.15
N ASN A 824 -25.67 -35.90 0.28
CA ASN A 824 -24.42 -36.55 0.66
C ASN A 824 -23.33 -35.48 0.90
N GLY A 825 -23.08 -35.18 2.17
CA GLY A 825 -22.06 -34.23 2.61
C GLY A 825 -22.59 -32.98 3.31
N VAL A 826 -23.89 -32.76 3.46
CA VAL A 826 -24.37 -31.65 4.32
C VAL A 826 -24.66 -32.19 5.73
N PRO A 827 -24.22 -31.53 6.82
CA PRO A 827 -24.56 -31.95 8.18
C PRO A 827 -26.08 -32.08 8.37
N ARG A 828 -26.54 -33.13 9.06
CA ARG A 828 -27.98 -33.46 9.20
C ARG A 828 -28.78 -32.40 9.97
N ASP A 829 -28.08 -31.62 10.78
CA ASP A 829 -28.53 -30.54 11.65
C ASP A 829 -28.78 -29.22 10.90
N VAL A 830 -28.46 -29.13 9.60
CA VAL A 830 -28.89 -28.03 8.72
C VAL A 830 -30.25 -28.38 8.12
N GLU A 831 -31.28 -28.47 8.96
CA GLU A 831 -32.68 -28.55 8.51
C GLU A 831 -33.13 -27.19 7.95
N GLY A 832 -33.61 -27.16 6.70
CA GLY A 832 -34.15 -25.95 6.05
C GLY A 832 -33.46 -25.52 4.75
N THR A 833 -32.40 -26.18 4.29
CA THR A 833 -31.92 -25.94 2.92
C THR A 833 -32.80 -26.70 1.94
N GLY A 834 -33.71 -25.98 1.27
CA GLY A 834 -34.64 -26.50 0.28
C GLY A 834 -33.95 -27.38 -0.76
N ALA A 835 -33.95 -28.69 -0.54
CA ALA A 835 -33.82 -29.64 -1.62
C ALA A 835 -35.00 -29.33 -2.55
N PRO A 836 -34.78 -29.03 -3.85
CA PRO A 836 -35.84 -28.64 -4.75
C PRO A 836 -36.98 -29.64 -4.62
N GLU A 837 -38.19 -29.16 -4.36
CA GLU A 837 -39.36 -30.03 -4.39
C GLU A 837 -39.60 -30.47 -5.85
N PRO A 838 -40.33 -31.57 -6.10
CA PRO A 838 -40.69 -31.97 -7.46
C PRO A 838 -41.24 -30.81 -8.29
N ASP A 839 -41.96 -29.89 -7.66
CA ASP A 839 -42.54 -28.71 -8.30
C ASP A 839 -41.48 -27.68 -8.72
N ASP A 840 -40.39 -27.50 -7.95
CA ASP A 840 -39.27 -26.61 -8.32
C ASP A 840 -38.51 -27.12 -9.55
N LEU A 841 -38.32 -28.44 -9.66
CA LEU A 841 -37.69 -29.07 -10.83
C LEU A 841 -38.64 -29.08 -12.04
N ARG A 842 -39.94 -29.29 -11.83
CA ARG A 842 -40.97 -29.13 -12.89
C ARG A 842 -40.98 -27.71 -13.42
N GLU A 843 -41.00 -26.71 -12.53
CA GLU A 843 -41.01 -25.29 -12.90
C GLU A 843 -39.70 -24.89 -13.59
N ARG A 844 -38.54 -25.31 -13.05
CA ARG A 844 -37.25 -25.13 -13.71
C ARG A 844 -37.22 -25.74 -15.10
N ARG A 845 -37.74 -26.97 -15.28
CA ARG A 845 -37.86 -27.60 -16.60
C ARG A 845 -38.78 -26.81 -17.54
N LYS A 846 -39.94 -26.34 -17.05
CA LYS A 846 -40.88 -25.51 -17.82
C LYS A 846 -40.22 -24.21 -18.26
N ASN A 847 -39.51 -23.52 -17.36
CA ASN A 847 -38.80 -22.26 -17.63
C ASN A 847 -37.64 -22.46 -18.61
N LEU A 848 -36.89 -23.56 -18.51
CA LEU A 848 -35.82 -23.88 -19.45
C LEU A 848 -36.36 -24.22 -20.85
N LYS A 849 -37.50 -24.92 -20.91
CA LYS A 849 -38.19 -25.21 -22.17
C LYS A 849 -38.72 -23.93 -22.84
N GLN A 850 -39.30 -23.01 -22.06
CA GLN A 850 -39.78 -21.71 -22.55
C GLN A 850 -38.63 -20.82 -23.06
N THR A 851 -37.44 -20.93 -22.46
CA THR A 851 -36.24 -20.18 -22.85
C THR A 851 -35.35 -20.90 -23.87
N ARG A 852 -35.82 -22.02 -24.45
CA ARG A 852 -35.10 -22.86 -25.43
C ARG A 852 -33.72 -23.34 -24.95
N LEU A 853 -33.53 -23.48 -23.64
CA LEU A 853 -32.31 -23.99 -23.05
C LEU A 853 -32.37 -25.53 -22.97
N PRO A 854 -31.29 -26.25 -23.33
CA PRO A 854 -31.30 -27.70 -23.35
C PRO A 854 -31.43 -28.30 -21.93
N HIS A 855 -32.32 -29.29 -21.81
CA HIS A 855 -32.54 -30.09 -20.60
C HIS A 855 -32.74 -31.56 -20.99
N LEU A 856 -31.72 -32.37 -20.72
CA LEU A 856 -31.53 -33.72 -21.24
C LEU A 856 -31.55 -34.76 -20.12
N VAL A 857 -32.01 -35.97 -20.43
CA VAL A 857 -31.91 -37.18 -19.59
C VAL A 857 -31.21 -38.29 -20.34
N ALA A 858 -30.48 -39.12 -19.62
CA ALA A 858 -29.92 -40.37 -20.11
C ALA A 858 -30.74 -41.53 -19.55
N THR A 859 -31.20 -42.41 -20.44
CA THR A 859 -31.96 -43.61 -20.07
C THR A 859 -31.23 -44.89 -20.44
N TYR A 860 -31.27 -45.89 -19.56
CA TYR A 860 -30.75 -47.24 -19.80
C TYR A 860 -31.83 -48.23 -19.36
N ARG A 861 -32.25 -49.16 -20.24
CA ARG A 861 -33.36 -50.10 -19.99
C ARG A 861 -34.66 -49.44 -19.51
N GLY A 862 -34.97 -48.26 -20.05
CA GLY A 862 -36.15 -47.48 -19.69
C GLY A 862 -36.02 -46.64 -18.40
N GLU A 863 -34.97 -46.81 -17.61
CA GLU A 863 -34.74 -46.07 -16.36
C GLU A 863 -33.88 -44.82 -16.59
N VAL A 864 -34.16 -43.72 -15.88
CA VAL A 864 -33.34 -42.50 -15.93
C VAL A 864 -32.08 -42.69 -15.08
N VAL A 865 -30.93 -42.75 -15.75
CA VAL A 865 -29.62 -43.00 -15.13
C VAL A 865 -28.73 -41.75 -15.03
N GLY A 866 -29.20 -40.61 -15.53
CA GLY A 866 -28.53 -39.32 -15.41
C GLY A 866 -29.31 -38.20 -16.09
N TYR A 867 -28.97 -36.95 -15.79
CA TYR A 867 -29.56 -35.79 -16.44
C TYR A 867 -28.60 -34.59 -16.48
N ALA A 868 -28.81 -33.69 -17.42
CA ALA A 868 -27.96 -32.53 -17.64
C ALA A 868 -28.77 -31.34 -18.17
N TYR A 869 -28.38 -30.13 -17.80
CA TYR A 869 -29.06 -28.93 -18.26
C TYR A 869 -28.14 -27.71 -18.34
N ALA A 870 -28.56 -26.74 -19.15
CA ALA A 870 -27.91 -25.43 -19.25
C ALA A 870 -28.83 -24.31 -18.74
N VAL A 871 -28.23 -23.30 -18.10
CA VAL A 871 -28.86 -22.04 -17.66
C VAL A 871 -28.04 -20.87 -18.20
N LEU A 872 -28.62 -19.67 -18.23
CA LEU A 872 -27.83 -18.46 -18.48
C LEU A 872 -26.81 -18.25 -17.35
N PHE A 873 -25.57 -17.92 -17.71
CA PHE A 873 -24.50 -17.71 -16.74
C PHE A 873 -24.81 -16.56 -15.76
N ARG A 874 -25.34 -15.44 -16.27
CA ARG A 874 -25.78 -14.28 -15.50
C ARG A 874 -26.93 -13.58 -16.24
N LYS A 875 -27.83 -12.93 -15.49
CA LYS A 875 -29.02 -12.25 -16.05
C LYS A 875 -28.72 -10.99 -16.89
N ARG A 876 -27.52 -10.42 -16.82
CA ARG A 876 -27.20 -9.16 -17.55
C ARG A 876 -27.12 -9.43 -19.07
N PRO A 877 -27.64 -8.52 -19.93
CA PRO A 877 -27.65 -8.71 -21.39
C PRO A 877 -26.28 -8.96 -22.03
N ALA A 878 -25.20 -8.50 -21.42
CA ALA A 878 -23.82 -8.75 -21.88
C ALA A 878 -23.42 -10.24 -21.85
N TYR A 879 -24.08 -11.06 -21.02
CA TYR A 879 -23.77 -12.49 -20.86
C TYR A 879 -24.72 -13.42 -21.63
N ARG A 880 -25.59 -12.88 -22.49
CA ARG A 880 -26.63 -13.66 -23.20
C ARG A 880 -26.10 -14.79 -24.10
N TYR A 881 -24.82 -14.74 -24.47
CA TYR A 881 -24.14 -15.77 -25.27
C TYR A 881 -23.32 -16.77 -24.43
N THR A 882 -23.43 -16.71 -23.09
CA THR A 882 -22.70 -17.59 -22.18
C THR A 882 -23.67 -18.45 -21.38
N ALA A 883 -23.54 -19.77 -21.55
CA ALA A 883 -24.28 -20.76 -20.77
C ALA A 883 -23.46 -21.22 -19.55
N LYS A 884 -24.15 -21.57 -18.48
CA LYS A 884 -23.63 -22.36 -17.36
C LYS A 884 -24.33 -23.71 -17.36
N HIS A 885 -23.61 -24.80 -17.11
CA HIS A 885 -24.17 -26.14 -17.15
C HIS A 885 -24.08 -26.89 -15.82
N SER A 886 -24.85 -27.97 -15.71
CA SER A 886 -24.80 -28.93 -14.60
C SER A 886 -25.14 -30.33 -15.11
N ILE A 887 -24.46 -31.35 -14.57
CA ILE A 887 -24.61 -32.77 -14.95
C ILE A 887 -24.65 -33.62 -13.69
N TYR A 888 -25.59 -34.54 -13.64
CA TYR A 888 -25.77 -35.49 -12.54
C TYR A 888 -25.93 -36.91 -13.09
N VAL A 889 -25.22 -37.87 -12.51
CA VAL A 889 -25.25 -39.28 -12.93
C VAL A 889 -25.65 -40.13 -11.73
N HIS A 890 -26.55 -41.09 -11.92
CA HIS A 890 -26.95 -42.00 -10.86
C HIS A 890 -25.74 -42.81 -10.35
N HIS A 891 -25.56 -42.92 -9.03
CA HIS A 891 -24.38 -43.51 -8.40
C HIS A 891 -24.14 -44.98 -8.80
N ALA A 892 -25.21 -45.76 -9.01
CA ALA A 892 -25.14 -47.14 -9.50
C ALA A 892 -24.72 -47.29 -10.98
N HIS A 893 -24.67 -46.19 -11.74
CA HIS A 893 -24.34 -46.17 -13.18
C HIS A 893 -23.07 -45.37 -13.50
N LEU A 894 -22.23 -45.10 -12.48
CA LEU A 894 -20.90 -44.54 -12.69
C LEU A 894 -20.02 -45.50 -13.52
N GLY A 895 -19.06 -44.95 -14.27
CA GLY A 895 -18.16 -45.75 -15.12
C GLY A 895 -18.76 -46.24 -16.46
N ARG A 896 -20.08 -46.10 -16.68
CA ARG A 896 -20.77 -46.54 -17.91
C ARG A 896 -20.81 -45.50 -19.05
N GLY A 897 -20.02 -44.44 -18.96
CA GLY A 897 -19.98 -43.38 -19.97
C GLY A 897 -21.19 -42.42 -19.99
N VAL A 898 -22.14 -42.54 -19.06
CA VAL A 898 -23.36 -41.68 -18.98
C VAL A 898 -23.02 -40.19 -18.96
N GLY A 899 -22.09 -39.77 -18.11
CA GLY A 899 -21.67 -38.36 -18.02
C GLY A 899 -21.01 -37.84 -19.32
N ARG A 900 -20.29 -38.71 -20.05
CA ARG A 900 -19.70 -38.38 -21.35
C ARG A 900 -20.77 -38.14 -22.40
N LEU A 901 -21.78 -39.01 -22.48
CA LEU A 901 -22.88 -38.86 -23.43
C LEU A 901 -23.70 -37.60 -23.14
N LEU A 902 -24.04 -37.35 -21.88
CA LEU A 902 -24.78 -36.15 -21.46
C LEU A 902 -24.00 -34.85 -21.74
N LEU A 903 -22.70 -34.81 -21.45
CA LEU A 903 -21.88 -33.61 -21.69
C LEU A 903 -21.72 -33.32 -23.19
N GLN A 904 -21.50 -34.35 -24.02
CA GLN A 904 -21.41 -34.20 -25.48
C GLN A 904 -22.68 -33.57 -26.05
N GLU A 905 -23.83 -34.20 -25.79
CA GLU A 905 -25.13 -33.74 -26.30
C GLU A 905 -25.48 -32.33 -25.79
N LEU A 906 -25.12 -32.00 -24.55
CA LEU A 906 -25.36 -30.67 -24.00
C LEU A 906 -24.49 -29.59 -24.66
N ILE A 907 -23.21 -29.89 -24.95
CA ILE A 907 -22.31 -28.99 -25.68
C ILE A 907 -22.87 -28.72 -27.08
N ASP A 908 -23.27 -29.78 -27.78
CA ASP A 908 -23.77 -29.69 -29.16
C ASP A 908 -25.09 -28.91 -29.21
N ALA A 909 -26.02 -29.19 -28.28
CA ALA A 909 -27.26 -28.45 -28.15
C ALA A 909 -27.05 -26.96 -27.82
N CYS A 910 -26.12 -26.63 -26.92
CA CYS A 910 -25.80 -25.24 -26.62
C CYS A 910 -25.11 -24.52 -27.80
N ALA A 911 -24.22 -25.20 -28.52
CA ALA A 911 -23.59 -24.64 -29.71
C ALA A 911 -24.62 -24.36 -30.82
N ALA A 912 -25.54 -25.31 -31.06
CA ALA A 912 -26.65 -25.15 -32.00
C ALA A 912 -27.63 -24.04 -31.59
N ALA A 913 -27.83 -23.83 -30.29
CA ALA A 913 -28.63 -22.73 -29.76
C ALA A 913 -27.94 -21.35 -29.82
N GLY A 914 -26.72 -21.26 -30.34
CA GLY A 914 -26.02 -20.00 -30.56
C GLY A 914 -25.18 -19.49 -29.38
N PHE A 915 -25.00 -20.29 -28.32
CA PHE A 915 -24.07 -19.95 -27.24
C PHE A 915 -22.62 -19.98 -27.74
N ARG A 916 -21.80 -19.04 -27.25
CA ARG A 916 -20.37 -18.91 -27.60
C ARG A 916 -19.44 -19.43 -26.51
N GLN A 917 -19.91 -19.49 -25.28
CA GLN A 917 -19.12 -19.89 -24.12
C GLN A 917 -19.97 -20.77 -23.19
N MET A 918 -19.34 -21.78 -22.60
CA MET A 918 -19.94 -22.63 -21.58
C MET A 918 -19.08 -22.66 -20.33
N ILE A 919 -19.69 -22.45 -19.16
CA ILE A 919 -19.03 -22.43 -17.85
C ILE A 919 -19.58 -23.58 -16.97
N GLY A 920 -18.70 -24.20 -16.19
CA GLY A 920 -19.05 -25.21 -15.19
C GLY A 920 -18.42 -24.88 -13.84
N TYR A 921 -19.04 -25.38 -12.77
CA TYR A 921 -18.52 -25.32 -11.41
C TYR A 921 -18.43 -26.74 -10.88
N ILE A 922 -17.22 -27.17 -10.56
CA ILE A 922 -16.93 -28.55 -10.19
C ILE A 922 -16.20 -28.52 -8.86
N ASP A 923 -16.60 -29.38 -7.93
CA ASP A 923 -15.88 -29.58 -6.67
C ASP A 923 -14.41 -29.94 -6.96
N ALA A 924 -13.46 -29.27 -6.29
CA ALA A 924 -12.04 -29.49 -6.52
C ALA A 924 -11.59 -30.92 -6.25
N ASP A 925 -12.29 -31.64 -5.37
CA ASP A 925 -12.01 -33.04 -5.03
C ASP A 925 -12.66 -34.04 -6.02
N ASN A 926 -13.52 -33.57 -6.94
CA ASN A 926 -14.17 -34.41 -7.95
C ASN A 926 -13.29 -34.60 -9.20
N ALA A 927 -12.17 -35.31 -9.03
CA ALA A 927 -11.23 -35.63 -10.10
C ALA A 927 -11.88 -36.28 -11.34
N PRO A 928 -12.83 -37.25 -11.21
CA PRO A 928 -13.49 -37.83 -12.38
C PRO A 928 -14.25 -36.81 -13.23
N SER A 929 -14.97 -35.88 -12.59
CA SER A 929 -15.68 -34.81 -13.29
C SER A 929 -14.69 -33.82 -13.94
N LEU A 930 -13.63 -33.41 -13.24
CA LEU A 930 -12.59 -32.54 -13.81
C LEU A 930 -11.94 -33.16 -15.06
N THR A 931 -11.53 -34.42 -15.00
CA THR A 931 -10.95 -35.15 -16.14
C THR A 931 -11.95 -35.30 -17.28
N LEU A 932 -13.24 -35.53 -16.98
CA LEU A 932 -14.28 -35.55 -18.01
C LEU A 932 -14.35 -34.20 -18.74
N HIS A 933 -14.43 -33.09 -18.01
CA HIS A 933 -14.53 -31.76 -18.63
C HIS A 933 -13.26 -31.39 -19.41
N GLU A 934 -12.07 -31.76 -18.93
CA GLU A 934 -10.80 -31.57 -19.64
C GLU A 934 -10.78 -32.34 -20.98
N LYS A 935 -11.27 -33.57 -21.02
CA LYS A 935 -11.42 -34.36 -22.27
C LYS A 935 -12.38 -33.70 -23.27
N PHE A 936 -13.38 -33.00 -22.75
CA PHE A 936 -14.27 -32.16 -23.55
C PHE A 936 -13.72 -30.75 -23.74
N GLY A 937 -12.41 -30.52 -23.65
CA GLY A 937 -11.77 -29.24 -23.98
C GLY A 937 -12.20 -28.06 -23.11
N PHE A 938 -12.69 -28.31 -21.90
CA PHE A 938 -12.81 -27.26 -20.90
C PHE A 938 -11.44 -26.98 -20.29
N VAL A 939 -11.15 -25.69 -20.07
CA VAL A 939 -9.99 -25.22 -19.34
C VAL A 939 -10.39 -24.76 -17.94
N ARG A 940 -9.51 -24.93 -16.96
CA ARG A 940 -9.72 -24.40 -15.60
C ARG A 940 -9.57 -22.87 -15.65
N ALA A 941 -10.67 -22.15 -15.50
CA ALA A 941 -10.74 -20.69 -15.59
C ALA A 941 -10.58 -19.99 -14.24
N GLY A 942 -10.80 -20.70 -13.12
CA GLY A 942 -10.58 -20.16 -11.78
C GLY A 942 -10.74 -21.21 -10.67
N LEU A 943 -10.25 -20.89 -9.48
CA LEU A 943 -10.46 -21.65 -8.25
C LEU A 943 -11.16 -20.74 -7.25
N LEU A 944 -12.29 -21.19 -6.73
CA LEU A 944 -13.03 -20.54 -5.67
C LEU A 944 -12.73 -21.31 -4.37
N CYS A 945 -11.88 -20.73 -3.51
CA CYS A 945 -11.43 -21.40 -2.29
C CYS A 945 -12.50 -21.34 -1.18
N GLY A 946 -12.79 -22.46 -0.54
CA GLY A 946 -13.67 -22.55 0.62
C GLY A 946 -15.08 -22.01 0.39
N VAL A 947 -15.64 -22.20 -0.80
CA VAL A 947 -16.97 -21.63 -1.17
C VAL A 947 -18.14 -22.58 -0.94
N ALA A 948 -17.87 -23.84 -0.58
CA ALA A 948 -18.90 -24.81 -0.22
C ALA A 948 -18.51 -25.53 1.08
N TYR A 949 -19.46 -25.67 2.01
CA TYR A 949 -19.25 -26.43 3.25
C TYR A 949 -19.90 -27.81 3.12
N ARG A 950 -19.10 -28.87 3.07
CA ARG A 950 -19.53 -30.26 2.87
C ARG A 950 -18.62 -31.22 3.63
N HIS A 951 -19.16 -32.33 4.11
CA HIS A 951 -18.52 -33.35 4.93
C HIS A 951 -17.82 -32.78 6.17
N GLY A 952 -18.43 -31.78 6.81
CA GLY A 952 -17.85 -31.11 7.99
C GLY A 952 -16.63 -30.23 7.71
N ARG A 953 -16.33 -29.93 6.43
CA ARG A 953 -15.20 -29.09 6.03
C ARG A 953 -15.56 -28.12 4.91
N TRP A 954 -14.78 -27.04 4.81
CA TRP A 954 -14.80 -26.18 3.63
C TRP A 954 -14.16 -26.89 2.44
N SER A 955 -14.77 -26.74 1.27
CA SER A 955 -14.36 -27.35 0.00
C SER A 955 -14.24 -26.27 -1.08
N ASP A 956 -13.25 -26.44 -1.94
CA ASP A 956 -12.97 -25.55 -3.05
C ASP A 956 -13.81 -25.93 -4.27
N THR A 957 -14.12 -24.96 -5.14
CA THR A 957 -14.81 -25.18 -6.41
C THR A 957 -13.96 -24.68 -7.57
N VAL A 958 -13.65 -25.55 -8.52
CA VAL A 958 -12.99 -25.22 -9.77
C VAL A 958 -14.03 -24.71 -10.78
N MET A 959 -13.81 -23.50 -11.27
CA MET A 959 -14.56 -22.95 -12.40
C MET A 959 -13.89 -23.40 -13.69
N VAL A 960 -14.65 -24.07 -14.56
CA VAL A 960 -14.18 -24.53 -15.87
C VAL A 960 -14.89 -23.78 -16.99
N GLN A 961 -14.22 -23.56 -18.11
CA GLN A 961 -14.74 -22.80 -19.26
C GLN A 961 -14.37 -23.49 -20.58
N ARG A 962 -15.31 -23.50 -21.54
CA ARG A 962 -15.11 -23.99 -22.91
C ARG A 962 -15.71 -22.99 -23.92
N SER A 963 -14.98 -22.75 -25.00
CA SER A 963 -15.52 -22.04 -26.18
C SER A 963 -16.43 -22.96 -27.00
N LEU A 964 -17.56 -22.44 -27.44
CA LEU A 964 -18.53 -23.13 -28.32
C LEU A 964 -18.53 -22.48 -29.71
N GLY A 965 -18.57 -23.30 -30.77
CA GLY A 965 -18.50 -22.81 -32.16
C GLY A 965 -17.27 -21.91 -32.39
N ALA A 966 -17.48 -20.75 -33.02
CA ALA A 966 -16.42 -19.74 -33.21
C ALA A 966 -15.99 -19.01 -31.92
N GLY A 967 -16.58 -19.30 -30.76
CA GLY A 967 -16.15 -18.73 -29.48
C GLY A 967 -16.06 -17.19 -29.50
N THR A 968 -14.87 -16.67 -29.18
CA THR A 968 -14.55 -15.23 -29.18
C THR A 968 -13.92 -14.75 -30.49
N THR A 969 -13.71 -15.61 -31.49
CA THR A 969 -12.97 -15.25 -32.71
C THR A 969 -13.82 -14.49 -33.74
N THR A 970 -15.13 -14.43 -33.52
CA THR A 970 -16.08 -13.66 -34.34
C THR A 970 -17.14 -13.02 -33.44
N PRO A 971 -17.70 -11.85 -33.79
CA PRO A 971 -18.87 -11.31 -33.12
C PRO A 971 -20.00 -12.35 -33.03
N PRO A 972 -20.80 -12.35 -31.95
CA PRO A 972 -21.94 -13.24 -31.86
C PRO A 972 -22.96 -12.88 -32.96
N PRO A 973 -23.66 -13.88 -33.53
CA PRO A 973 -24.71 -13.59 -34.49
C PRO A 973 -25.77 -12.68 -33.84
N ILE A 974 -26.32 -11.75 -34.61
CA ILE A 974 -27.45 -10.92 -34.17
C ILE A 974 -28.62 -11.88 -33.95
N MET A 975 -28.83 -12.30 -32.71
CA MET A 975 -30.05 -13.01 -32.33
C MET A 975 -31.17 -11.97 -32.33
N THR A 976 -32.06 -12.03 -33.30
CA THR A 976 -33.31 -11.27 -33.30
C THR A 976 -34.07 -11.64 -32.03
N PRO A 977 -34.43 -10.69 -31.15
CA PRO A 977 -35.18 -11.01 -29.94
C PRO A 977 -36.58 -11.46 -30.34
N GLY A 978 -36.88 -12.74 -30.13
CA GLY A 978 -38.19 -13.33 -30.41
C GLY A 978 -38.18 -14.36 -31.54
N ARG A 979 -37.57 -15.52 -31.30
CA ARG A 979 -38.12 -16.80 -31.76
C ARG A 979 -37.92 -17.85 -30.68
#